data_AF-Q0TVQ0-F1
#
_entry.id   AF-Q0TVQ0-F1
#
_cell.length_a   1.000
_cell.length_b   1.000
_cell.length_c   1.000
_cell.angle_alpha   90.00
_cell.angle_beta   90.00
_cell.angle_gamma   90.00
#
_symmetry.space_group_name_H-M   'P 1'
#
loop_
_entity.id
_entity.type
_entity.pdbx_description
1 polymer ?
#
loop_
_entity_poly.entity_id
_entity_poly.type
_entity_poly.pdbx_seq_one_letter_code
_entity_poly.pdbx_strand_id
1 'polypeptide(L)'
;MPQLEHIPQGYDVSTSANGLDTRLQLQSKSGDFQFTFEALRPGLFRTTFTSPKHLLPPHRAAPVPKCDLSGVSSETSSSASSKLINVAGVNASVDWASGLPLVSLTLSGQKAPIHHDLPHRSYGADGTGVVHYTRYNHGTLHLGLGEKPAPMDLSNRHFVLSATDCFGYDVHRTDPMYKHIPLLINATPEGCVAVFSTSHARGFYSVGSEMDGMWGRFKVYRQEYGGLEEYLLVGKTLRDIVTIYADLVGYPLLVPRWAFGYLAGGMKYSMLDEPRAADALMEFAGKLKKYDIPCSGFQMSSGYTVAETEPKTRNVFTWNRHRFPDPEGFLTAFHKAGIRLIANVKPYVLASHPEYKKLKAAGAFFTDSLTLASAEARLWSAGGGESGVGGHIDFTSKAGYQWWYDGVKELKRVGIDCIWNDNNEYTVPHDGWQCELTEPNVIQDGAAEYGKDIGFWGRYLNTELMGKSSHDATLEAEPGQRPFILTRSATAGTLRYCASSWSGDNVTSWDGMKGANALSLTAGMCLMQCYGHDIGGFEGPQPSPELLVRWVQQGIYSPRFAINCYKTSPDNNTVGDVIEPWMYEETTALVRDIIKRRYEIIPYLYSLSLESHTHATPPQRWTGWGYESDPEVWSNKNLTDGETQYWLGDALLVGGVFQPREQTSKVYLPKNASQPDLQFLDLNNAPQTYYNAGQWVDVPAKWTESIPVLAKVGSAIPVGRSEQVLAMGDASNPASLPLDDYRAVELFPPKGSSNGTVFTNVWYEDDGVSPPPAKISVFEIKYQTTDSEVQVEYSEKLQPGFVPHWKELGTILPVGDGRAVKVNGEVAKKAQTDGKGRPSVGGDQNDHIDLDPILDALELRDQLVEQPYFEDPYVTPGPNSTHKSAPAYYAAVLPPEMTGWNTTTSVESKTGTGAASDFSFGSDSPALATFPSEPKTLYAETRVGFEKHHIGTLRKGRLENAVYECLKTSCPLDDEKRGLKPCTPYNTHNCRVSNIVYNAEPHDKYATNSFLTIQVEYAYHNPVWPGLGDAVVTASLYRIMSDVEDGPGDDGTIKIGACQPIDFPGSRRTLLCNVPRSVSVGFPVNKDHPKGDAGEVQAMVAVSIYFNGKTSDGDYNVIFPNQRSHDAIMERFKWDWLPHFAKSIGRPEQDLDTRVTYLREEKTCQAWFWYEDPKCKMSANPPSPGV
;
A
#
# COMPACT_ATOMS: atom_id res chain seq x y z
N MET A 1 -5.28 12.03 -25.47
CA MET A 1 -6.03 13.27 -25.74
C MET A 1 -5.17 14.17 -26.63
N PRO A 2 -5.72 15.18 -27.35
CA PRO A 2 -4.88 16.25 -27.87
C PRO A 2 -4.19 16.97 -26.70
N GLN A 3 -2.92 17.31 -26.85
CA GLN A 3 -2.24 18.23 -25.93
C GLN A 3 -2.74 19.64 -26.25
N LEU A 4 -3.44 20.26 -25.30
CA LEU A 4 -4.06 21.58 -25.42
C LEU A 4 -3.40 22.54 -24.42
N GLU A 5 -2.08 22.40 -24.29
CA GLU A 5 -1.26 23.07 -23.29
C GLU A 5 -1.13 24.58 -23.59
N HIS A 6 -1.48 25.40 -22.60
CA HIS A 6 -1.38 26.85 -22.64
C HIS A 6 -0.71 27.37 -21.36
N ILE A 7 0.38 28.11 -21.54
CA ILE A 7 1.14 28.77 -20.46
C ILE A 7 0.73 30.25 -20.42
N PRO A 8 -0.12 30.71 -19.46
CA PRO A 8 -0.65 32.07 -19.47
C PRO A 8 0.44 33.09 -19.14
N GLN A 9 0.64 34.08 -20.00
CA GLN A 9 1.79 34.99 -19.94
C GLN A 9 1.50 36.34 -19.26
N GLY A 10 2.48 36.79 -18.47
CA GLY A 10 2.49 38.08 -17.80
C GLY A 10 1.58 38.10 -16.58
N TYR A 11 2.12 38.47 -15.41
CA TYR A 11 1.36 38.59 -14.17
C TYR A 11 1.57 39.95 -13.51
N ASP A 12 0.52 40.48 -12.90
CA ASP A 12 0.56 41.65 -12.02
C ASP A 12 -0.02 41.28 -10.65
N VAL A 13 0.35 42.03 -9.60
CA VAL A 13 -0.14 41.80 -8.23
C VAL A 13 -1.61 42.23 -8.10
N SER A 14 -2.47 41.37 -7.55
CA SER A 14 -3.88 41.70 -7.38
C SER A 14 -4.08 42.77 -6.31
N THR A 15 -4.84 43.82 -6.65
CA THR A 15 -5.24 44.88 -5.71
C THR A 15 -6.21 44.40 -4.61
N SER A 16 -6.72 43.17 -4.70
CA SER A 16 -7.57 42.53 -3.69
C SER A 16 -6.80 42.02 -2.46
N ALA A 17 -5.48 42.14 -2.40
CA ALA A 17 -4.60 41.51 -1.40
C ALA A 17 -4.63 42.13 0.02
N ASN A 18 -5.83 42.41 0.56
CA ASN A 18 -6.03 42.80 1.96
C ASN A 18 -6.01 41.56 2.87
N GLY A 19 -4.83 41.07 3.23
CA GLY A 19 -4.67 40.07 4.30
C GLY A 19 -3.38 39.26 4.25
N LEU A 20 -2.57 39.40 5.30
CA LEU A 20 -1.29 38.71 5.57
C LEU A 20 -0.14 39.03 4.59
N ASP A 21 0.99 39.51 5.12
CA ASP A 21 2.18 39.77 4.30
C ASP A 21 2.96 38.50 3.92
N THR A 22 2.68 37.36 4.56
CA THR A 22 3.20 36.04 4.17
C THR A 22 2.43 35.40 3.01
N ARG A 23 1.60 36.18 2.31
CA ARG A 23 0.78 35.80 1.15
C ARG A 23 1.12 36.64 -0.08
N LEU A 24 0.90 36.05 -1.25
CA LEU A 24 0.98 36.66 -2.57
C LEU A 24 -0.21 36.20 -3.42
N GLN A 25 -0.80 37.12 -4.19
CA GLN A 25 -1.86 36.85 -5.16
C GLN A 25 -1.53 37.59 -6.46
N LEU A 26 -1.37 36.84 -7.55
CA LEU A 26 -1.04 37.33 -8.88
C LEU A 26 -2.18 37.01 -9.84
N GLN A 27 -2.45 37.91 -10.79
CA GLN A 27 -3.44 37.74 -11.86
C GLN A 27 -2.74 37.82 -13.22
N SER A 28 -3.10 36.93 -14.15
CA SER A 28 -2.55 36.95 -15.52
C SER A 28 -3.02 38.21 -16.27
N LYS A 29 -2.21 38.71 -17.20
CA LYS A 29 -2.51 39.91 -18.01
C LYS A 29 -3.67 39.74 -18.99
N SER A 30 -4.05 38.50 -19.27
CA SER A 30 -5.29 38.18 -19.99
C SER A 30 -6.55 38.26 -19.11
N GLY A 31 -6.39 38.25 -17.78
CA GLY A 31 -7.47 38.16 -16.80
C GLY A 31 -7.93 36.74 -16.48
N ASP A 32 -7.51 35.74 -17.25
CA ASP A 32 -8.04 34.36 -17.14
C ASP A 32 -7.57 33.60 -15.89
N PHE A 33 -6.29 33.71 -15.52
CA PHE A 33 -5.66 32.84 -14.51
C PHE A 33 -5.19 33.60 -13.28
N GLN A 34 -5.47 33.02 -12.11
CA GLN A 34 -5.01 33.48 -10.82
C GLN A 34 -4.02 32.50 -10.21
N PHE A 35 -2.90 33.03 -9.73
CA PHE A 35 -1.90 32.30 -8.96
C PHE A 35 -1.87 32.84 -7.52
N THR A 36 -1.78 31.96 -6.52
CA THR A 36 -1.49 32.37 -5.14
C THR A 36 -0.37 31.55 -4.53
N PHE A 37 0.40 32.17 -3.65
CA PHE A 37 1.40 31.51 -2.81
C PHE A 37 1.28 32.04 -1.37
N GLU A 38 1.26 31.17 -0.37
CA GLU A 38 1.15 31.55 1.04
C GLU A 38 1.92 30.61 1.97
N ALA A 39 2.59 31.18 2.98
CA ALA A 39 3.13 30.40 4.09
C ALA A 39 2.05 30.20 5.16
N LEU A 40 1.79 28.94 5.52
CA LEU A 40 0.70 28.56 6.44
C LEU A 40 1.21 28.17 7.83
N ARG A 41 2.33 27.45 7.90
CA ARG A 41 3.02 27.03 9.14
C ARG A 41 4.53 26.96 8.88
N PRO A 42 5.40 26.83 9.90
CA PRO A 42 6.81 26.48 9.69
C PRO A 42 6.97 25.28 8.75
N GLY A 43 7.73 25.46 7.67
CA GLY A 43 7.95 24.43 6.66
C GLY A 43 6.74 24.07 5.77
N LEU A 44 5.57 24.71 5.93
CA LEU A 44 4.37 24.41 5.13
C LEU A 44 3.89 25.64 4.36
N PHE A 45 3.95 25.55 3.03
CA PHE A 45 3.47 26.55 2.09
C PHE A 45 2.35 25.95 1.23
N ARG A 46 1.50 26.80 0.67
CA ARG A 46 0.43 26.43 -0.25
C ARG A 46 0.49 27.27 -1.52
N THR A 47 0.29 26.61 -2.65
CA THR A 47 0.23 27.19 -3.99
C THR A 47 -1.14 26.90 -4.60
N THR A 48 -1.75 27.86 -5.28
CA THR A 48 -2.92 27.61 -6.14
C THR A 48 -2.74 28.22 -7.52
N PHE A 49 -3.23 27.54 -8.55
CA PHE A 49 -3.28 28.03 -9.94
C PHE A 49 -4.63 27.67 -10.56
N THR A 50 -5.45 28.68 -10.84
CA THR A 50 -6.89 28.53 -11.13
C THR A 50 -7.38 29.49 -12.21
N SER A 51 -8.53 29.19 -12.81
CA SER A 51 -9.28 30.10 -13.69
C SER A 51 -10.78 29.80 -13.60
N PRO A 52 -11.68 30.64 -14.16
CA PRO A 52 -13.11 30.33 -14.23
C PRO A 52 -13.46 29.03 -14.97
N LYS A 53 -12.52 28.44 -15.72
CA LYS A 53 -12.65 27.12 -16.38
C LYS A 53 -11.90 25.99 -15.65
N HIS A 54 -10.99 26.35 -14.73
CA HIS A 54 -10.15 25.44 -13.96
C HIS A 54 -10.29 25.78 -12.49
N LEU A 55 -11.49 25.52 -11.95
CA LEU A 55 -11.80 25.66 -10.53
C LEU A 55 -11.07 24.59 -9.71
N LEU A 56 -10.79 24.86 -8.44
CA LEU A 56 -10.34 23.79 -7.53
C LEU A 56 -11.49 22.81 -7.28
N PRO A 57 -11.23 21.49 -7.19
CA PRO A 57 -12.17 20.55 -6.61
C PRO A 57 -12.63 21.06 -5.23
N PRO A 58 -13.94 21.15 -4.95
CA PRO A 58 -14.41 21.71 -3.69
C PRO A 58 -14.17 20.72 -2.53
N HIS A 59 -14.42 19.43 -2.75
CA HIS A 59 -13.96 18.37 -1.86
C HIS A 59 -12.46 18.11 -2.05
N ARG A 60 -11.73 17.98 -0.94
CA ARG A 60 -10.27 17.87 -0.91
C ARG A 60 -9.84 16.67 -0.09
N ALA A 61 -8.81 15.96 -0.55
CA ALA A 61 -8.19 14.88 0.22
C ALA A 61 -7.57 15.36 1.55
N ALA A 62 -7.32 16.67 1.72
CA ALA A 62 -6.93 17.29 2.99
C ALA A 62 -7.66 18.64 3.19
N PRO A 63 -8.09 18.97 4.43
CA PRO A 63 -8.67 20.28 4.72
C PRO A 63 -7.60 21.38 4.60
N VAL A 64 -7.99 22.59 4.16
CA VAL A 64 -7.06 23.73 4.13
C VAL A 64 -6.73 24.12 5.58
N PRO A 65 -5.46 24.00 6.04
CA PRO A 65 -5.14 24.26 7.42
C PRO A 65 -5.14 25.77 7.67
N LYS A 66 -5.67 26.18 8.83
CA LYS A 66 -5.59 27.57 9.29
C LYS A 66 -4.11 27.99 9.35
N CYS A 67 -3.81 29.13 8.73
CA CYS A 67 -2.50 29.79 8.85
C CYS A 67 -2.22 30.12 10.33
N ASP A 68 -1.10 29.62 10.84
CA ASP A 68 -0.58 29.93 12.16
C ASP A 68 0.95 30.05 12.10
N LEU A 69 1.40 31.30 12.19
CA LEU A 69 2.80 31.70 12.30
C LEU A 69 3.05 32.41 13.64
N SER A 70 2.20 32.19 14.65
CA SER A 70 2.32 32.85 15.95
C SER A 70 3.57 32.38 16.69
N GLY A 71 4.36 33.35 17.18
CA GLY A 71 5.67 33.07 17.80
C GLY A 71 6.79 32.65 16.82
N VAL A 72 6.50 32.55 15.52
CA VAL A 72 7.50 32.20 14.49
C VAL A 72 8.19 33.47 13.98
N SER A 73 9.50 33.42 13.76
CA SER A 73 10.22 34.47 13.03
C SER A 73 9.82 34.43 11.56
N SER A 74 9.13 35.48 11.10
CA SER A 74 8.80 35.71 9.69
C SER A 74 9.33 37.05 9.22
N GLU A 75 10.07 37.07 8.11
CA GLU A 75 10.56 38.28 7.46
C GLU A 75 10.11 38.31 6.00
N THR A 76 9.69 39.49 5.53
CA THR A 76 9.07 39.68 4.21
C THR A 76 9.72 40.85 3.49
N SER A 77 9.95 40.70 2.18
CA SER A 77 10.30 41.83 1.31
C SER A 77 9.73 41.62 -0.10
N SER A 78 9.40 42.71 -0.78
CA SER A 78 8.78 42.69 -2.11
C SER A 78 9.45 43.71 -3.03
N SER A 79 9.53 43.37 -4.31
CA SER A 79 9.91 44.27 -5.40
C SER A 79 8.70 44.53 -6.32
N ALA A 80 8.92 45.14 -7.49
CA ALA A 80 7.89 45.28 -8.51
C ALA A 80 7.51 43.94 -9.18
N SER A 81 8.37 42.91 -9.09
CA SER A 81 8.23 41.66 -9.82
C SER A 81 8.67 40.41 -9.05
N SER A 82 8.85 40.51 -7.73
CA SER A 82 9.22 39.38 -6.87
C SER A 82 8.81 39.62 -5.41
N LYS A 83 8.64 38.53 -4.65
CA LYS A 83 8.40 38.56 -3.19
C LYS A 83 9.20 37.45 -2.49
N LEU A 84 9.93 37.84 -1.45
CA LEU A 84 10.66 36.95 -0.54
C LEU A 84 9.91 36.85 0.80
N ILE A 85 9.73 35.63 1.26
CA ILE A 85 9.09 35.26 2.53
C ILE A 85 10.05 34.30 3.24
N ASN A 86 10.75 34.76 4.28
CA ASN A 86 11.42 33.87 5.23
C ASN A 86 10.43 33.48 6.33
N VAL A 87 10.27 32.19 6.59
CA VAL A 87 9.53 31.66 7.74
C VAL A 87 10.35 30.53 8.36
N ALA A 88 10.65 30.65 9.66
CA ALA A 88 11.35 29.60 10.44
C ALA A 88 12.68 29.11 9.84
N GLY A 89 13.39 29.92 9.05
CA GLY A 89 14.63 29.51 8.37
C GLY A 89 14.43 28.77 7.04
N VAL A 90 13.22 28.79 6.47
CA VAL A 90 12.98 28.50 5.05
C VAL A 90 12.81 29.84 4.32
N ASN A 91 13.64 30.09 3.31
CA ASN A 91 13.47 31.21 2.39
C ASN A 91 12.62 30.76 1.20
N ALA A 92 11.41 31.28 1.10
CA ALA A 92 10.56 31.12 -0.07
C ALA A 92 10.60 32.40 -0.92
N SER A 93 11.05 32.28 -2.16
CA SER A 93 11.06 33.37 -3.15
C SER A 93 10.05 33.04 -4.25
N VAL A 94 9.20 34.00 -4.60
CA VAL A 94 8.37 33.96 -5.81
C VAL A 94 8.80 35.10 -6.71
N ASP A 95 9.36 34.79 -7.88
CA ASP A 95 9.66 35.77 -8.93
C ASP A 95 8.60 35.68 -10.03
N TRP A 96 8.25 36.81 -10.66
CA TRP A 96 7.45 36.86 -11.89
C TRP A 96 7.98 37.86 -12.92
N ALA A 97 9.25 38.26 -12.80
CA ALA A 97 9.94 39.16 -13.73
C ALA A 97 10.05 38.56 -15.14
N SER A 98 10.16 37.23 -15.21
CA SER A 98 10.16 36.46 -16.48
C SER A 98 8.81 36.42 -17.20
N GLY A 99 7.74 36.93 -16.57
CA GLY A 99 6.36 36.86 -17.07
C GLY A 99 5.56 35.67 -16.55
N LEU A 100 6.14 34.76 -15.75
CA LEU A 100 5.45 33.66 -15.07
C LEU A 100 5.87 33.58 -13.60
N PRO A 101 4.99 33.17 -12.67
CA PRO A 101 5.39 32.89 -11.29
C PRO A 101 6.38 31.72 -11.23
N LEU A 102 7.47 31.90 -10.49
CA LEU A 102 8.53 30.93 -10.23
C LEU A 102 8.76 30.84 -8.72
N VAL A 103 8.28 29.78 -8.10
CA VAL A 103 8.53 29.44 -6.69
C VAL A 103 9.92 28.81 -6.55
N SER A 104 10.66 29.26 -5.54
CA SER A 104 11.98 28.76 -5.17
C SER A 104 12.07 28.66 -3.64
N LEU A 105 12.41 27.49 -3.10
CA LEU A 105 12.48 27.22 -1.66
C LEU A 105 13.90 26.81 -1.27
N THR A 106 14.50 27.49 -0.29
CA THR A 106 15.88 27.26 0.16
C THR A 106 15.94 27.23 1.70
N LEU A 107 16.47 26.16 2.28
CA LEU A 107 16.72 26.09 3.73
C LEU A 107 17.94 26.91 4.12
N SER A 108 17.91 27.56 5.28
CA SER A 108 19.04 28.32 5.83
C SER A 108 20.33 27.48 5.86
N GLY A 109 21.35 27.95 5.12
CA GLY A 109 22.65 27.29 4.99
C GLY A 109 22.87 26.51 3.69
N GLN A 110 21.80 26.21 2.93
CA GLN A 110 21.94 25.62 1.60
C GLN A 110 22.48 26.66 0.59
N LYS A 111 23.29 26.19 -0.37
CA LYS A 111 23.88 27.03 -1.44
C LYS A 111 22.99 27.19 -2.67
N ALA A 112 22.00 26.31 -2.82
CA ALA A 112 21.05 26.29 -3.93
C ALA A 112 19.65 25.91 -3.39
N PRO A 113 18.57 26.30 -4.08
CA PRO A 113 17.22 25.91 -3.69
C PRO A 113 17.02 24.40 -3.76
N ILE A 114 16.27 23.85 -2.81
CA ILE A 114 15.85 22.44 -2.81
C ILE A 114 14.60 22.23 -3.70
N HIS A 115 13.76 23.26 -3.84
CA HIS A 115 12.72 23.34 -4.87
C HIS A 115 12.92 24.58 -5.73
N HIS A 116 12.70 24.43 -7.04
CA HIS A 116 12.68 25.53 -8.00
C HIS A 116 11.78 25.16 -9.18
N ASP A 117 10.79 26.00 -9.50
CA ASP A 117 9.92 25.81 -10.68
C ASP A 117 10.71 25.91 -11.99
N LEU A 118 10.18 25.40 -13.10
CA LEU A 118 10.87 25.45 -14.39
C LEU A 118 10.69 26.84 -15.07
N PRO A 119 11.77 27.60 -15.34
CA PRO A 119 11.64 28.90 -15.99
C PRO A 119 10.96 28.82 -17.36
N HIS A 120 10.13 29.82 -17.65
CA HIS A 120 9.36 29.96 -18.90
C HIS A 120 8.24 28.91 -19.14
N ARG A 121 8.02 27.95 -18.23
CA ARG A 121 6.95 26.94 -18.36
C ARG A 121 6.33 26.48 -17.03
N SER A 122 6.54 27.21 -15.93
CA SER A 122 6.23 26.73 -14.56
C SER A 122 4.80 26.25 -14.36
N TYR A 123 3.79 27.01 -14.79
CA TYR A 123 2.37 26.68 -14.65
C TYR A 123 1.62 26.82 -15.98
N GLY A 124 0.78 25.83 -16.29
CA GLY A 124 -0.05 25.82 -17.50
C GLY A 124 -1.41 25.16 -17.28
N ALA A 125 -2.34 25.44 -18.17
CA ALA A 125 -3.55 24.63 -18.35
C ALA A 125 -3.35 23.65 -19.51
N ASP A 126 -3.94 22.46 -19.44
CA ASP A 126 -3.94 21.47 -20.53
C ASP A 126 -5.34 20.86 -20.65
N GLY A 127 -6.09 21.29 -21.67
CA GLY A 127 -7.45 20.82 -21.94
C GLY A 127 -8.47 21.20 -20.87
N THR A 128 -8.79 20.23 -20.00
CA THR A 128 -9.70 20.35 -18.85
C THR A 128 -8.99 20.54 -17.51
N GLY A 129 -7.65 20.45 -17.51
CA GLY A 129 -6.83 20.37 -16.32
C GLY A 129 -5.59 21.26 -16.38
N VAL A 130 -4.56 20.90 -15.63
CA VAL A 130 -3.40 21.75 -15.34
C VAL A 130 -2.09 20.97 -15.31
N VAL A 131 -1.00 21.70 -15.55
CA VAL A 131 0.37 21.19 -15.54
C VAL A 131 1.28 22.10 -14.71
N HIS A 132 2.15 21.49 -13.90
CA HIS A 132 3.20 22.16 -13.13
C HIS A 132 4.56 21.57 -13.47
N TYR A 133 5.50 22.41 -13.89
CA TYR A 133 6.86 22.03 -14.26
C TYR A 133 7.86 22.52 -13.20
N THR A 134 8.70 21.62 -12.71
CA THR A 134 9.75 21.91 -11.71
C THR A 134 11.10 21.35 -12.14
N ARG A 135 12.20 21.96 -11.67
CA ARG A 135 13.55 21.45 -11.94
C ARG A 135 13.74 20.06 -11.32
N TYR A 136 14.50 19.22 -12.02
CA TYR A 136 14.86 17.88 -11.54
C TYR A 136 16.23 17.89 -10.86
N ASN A 137 16.25 17.57 -9.57
CA ASN A 137 17.46 17.51 -8.77
C ASN A 137 18.18 16.18 -9.09
N HIS A 138 19.17 16.22 -9.97
CA HIS A 138 19.93 15.04 -10.36
C HIS A 138 20.69 14.42 -9.17
N GLY A 139 20.59 13.10 -8.99
CA GLY A 139 21.35 12.34 -7.99
C GLY A 139 20.77 12.37 -6.57
N THR A 140 19.63 13.03 -6.36
CA THR A 140 18.88 13.02 -5.08
C THR A 140 17.81 11.93 -5.08
N LEU A 141 17.45 11.41 -3.91
CA LEU A 141 16.41 10.40 -3.76
C LEU A 141 15.02 11.00 -3.98
N HIS A 142 14.19 10.37 -4.82
CA HIS A 142 12.78 10.71 -4.97
C HIS A 142 11.91 9.56 -4.44
N LEU A 143 10.88 9.84 -3.64
CA LEU A 143 10.00 8.81 -3.07
C LEU A 143 8.57 9.33 -2.82
N GLY A 144 7.67 8.43 -2.45
CA GLY A 144 6.26 8.71 -2.20
C GLY A 144 5.35 8.21 -3.33
N LEU A 145 4.35 9.00 -3.70
CA LEU A 145 3.27 8.65 -4.63
C LEU A 145 2.36 7.49 -4.16
N GLY A 146 2.35 7.20 -2.84
CA GLY A 146 1.52 6.18 -2.20
C GLY A 146 2.12 4.78 -2.29
N GLU A 147 1.49 3.91 -3.06
CA GLU A 147 2.07 2.62 -3.48
C GLU A 147 2.49 2.74 -4.95
N LYS A 148 3.76 2.47 -5.22
CA LYS A 148 4.34 2.43 -6.58
C LYS A 148 5.33 1.27 -6.74
N PRO A 149 5.59 0.80 -7.97
CA PRO A 149 6.50 -0.31 -8.22
C PRO A 149 7.92 -0.07 -7.70
N ALA A 150 8.52 -1.12 -7.15
CA ALA A 150 9.90 -1.13 -6.67
C ALA A 150 10.89 -0.86 -7.83
N PRO A 151 12.03 -0.15 -7.59
CA PRO A 151 12.58 0.26 -6.30
C PRO A 151 11.85 1.44 -5.64
N MET A 152 12.26 1.82 -4.43
CA MET A 152 11.73 2.99 -3.72
C MET A 152 12.11 4.32 -4.42
N ASP A 153 13.30 4.40 -5.04
CA ASP A 153 13.73 5.61 -5.76
C ASP A 153 12.93 5.79 -7.07
N LEU A 154 12.06 6.80 -7.08
CA LEU A 154 11.20 7.18 -8.20
C LEU A 154 11.97 7.90 -9.32
N SER A 155 13.25 8.22 -9.11
CA SER A 155 14.08 9.00 -10.04
C SER A 155 14.17 8.41 -11.45
N ASN A 156 14.02 9.27 -12.45
CA ASN A 156 14.03 8.96 -13.89
C ASN A 156 12.85 8.08 -14.38
N ARG A 157 11.76 7.95 -13.60
CA ARG A 157 10.57 7.17 -13.96
C ARG A 157 9.32 8.04 -14.15
N HIS A 158 8.34 7.51 -14.88
CA HIS A 158 7.02 8.11 -15.12
C HIS A 158 5.94 7.25 -14.44
N PHE A 159 4.92 7.89 -13.87
CA PHE A 159 3.85 7.24 -13.10
C PHE A 159 2.49 7.86 -13.40
N VAL A 160 1.46 7.01 -13.49
CA VAL A 160 0.05 7.41 -13.53
C VAL A 160 -0.45 7.57 -12.10
N LEU A 161 -0.98 8.75 -11.78
CA LEU A 161 -1.71 9.00 -10.53
C LEU A 161 -3.16 8.58 -10.71
N SER A 162 -3.36 7.28 -10.52
CA SER A 162 -4.62 6.55 -10.64
C SER A 162 -4.51 5.34 -9.72
N ALA A 163 -5.62 4.92 -9.11
CA ALA A 163 -5.77 3.54 -8.67
C ALA A 163 -6.31 2.67 -9.82
N THR A 164 -6.02 1.38 -9.82
CA THR A 164 -6.69 0.35 -10.63
C THR A 164 -6.62 -1.01 -9.93
N ASP A 165 -7.54 -1.91 -10.28
CA ASP A 165 -7.36 -3.32 -10.01
C ASP A 165 -6.20 -3.85 -10.87
N CYS A 166 -5.07 -4.21 -10.23
CA CYS A 166 -3.91 -4.79 -10.88
C CYS A 166 -3.60 -6.20 -10.36
N PHE A 167 -4.63 -7.05 -10.38
CA PHE A 167 -4.55 -8.48 -10.05
C PHE A 167 -3.30 -9.15 -10.64
N GLY A 168 -2.45 -9.76 -9.80
CA GLY A 168 -1.25 -10.46 -10.26
C GLY A 168 -0.13 -9.55 -10.79
N TYR A 169 0.05 -8.37 -10.18
CA TYR A 169 1.00 -7.35 -10.66
C TYR A 169 2.49 -7.76 -10.65
N ASP A 170 3.25 -7.23 -11.61
CA ASP A 170 4.71 -7.22 -11.61
C ASP A 170 5.19 -6.07 -10.70
N VAL A 171 5.83 -6.42 -9.59
CA VAL A 171 6.28 -5.49 -8.53
C VAL A 171 7.26 -4.40 -9.02
N HIS A 172 7.87 -4.57 -10.19
CA HIS A 172 8.80 -3.61 -10.79
C HIS A 172 8.21 -2.83 -11.98
N ARG A 173 7.10 -3.30 -12.57
CA ARG A 173 6.66 -2.85 -13.91
C ARG A 173 5.19 -2.45 -14.02
N THR A 174 4.32 -2.86 -13.11
CA THR A 174 2.89 -2.58 -13.19
C THR A 174 2.53 -1.27 -12.52
N ASP A 175 2.32 -0.22 -13.32
CA ASP A 175 1.74 1.06 -12.87
C ASP A 175 0.60 1.46 -13.83
N PRO A 176 -0.55 2.00 -13.34
CA PRO A 176 -0.90 2.25 -11.94
C PRO A 176 -1.07 0.98 -11.10
N MET A 177 -0.96 1.16 -9.77
CA MET A 177 -1.28 0.16 -8.74
C MET A 177 -2.59 0.54 -8.02
N TYR A 178 -2.84 0.05 -6.81
CA TYR A 178 -4.11 0.24 -6.10
C TYR A 178 -4.30 1.61 -5.42
N LYS A 179 -3.29 2.47 -5.29
CA LYS A 179 -3.34 3.70 -4.45
C LYS A 179 -3.30 4.99 -5.27
N HIS A 180 -3.97 6.03 -4.79
CA HIS A 180 -3.89 7.40 -5.31
C HIS A 180 -3.50 8.37 -4.19
N ILE A 181 -2.20 8.63 -4.04
CA ILE A 181 -1.68 9.62 -3.09
C ILE A 181 -0.64 10.48 -3.82
N PRO A 182 -0.99 11.67 -4.34
CA PRO A 182 -0.09 12.49 -5.15
C PRO A 182 0.87 13.32 -4.29
N LEU A 183 1.65 12.65 -3.42
CA LEU A 183 2.73 13.21 -2.58
C LEU A 183 4.10 12.82 -3.17
N LEU A 184 4.83 13.73 -3.80
CA LEU A 184 6.19 13.48 -4.29
C LEU A 184 7.23 14.14 -3.39
N ILE A 185 8.07 13.33 -2.74
CA ILE A 185 9.18 13.77 -1.89
C ILE A 185 10.50 13.75 -2.69
N ASN A 186 11.33 14.77 -2.49
CA ASN A 186 12.74 14.84 -2.88
C ASN A 186 13.60 14.99 -1.62
N ALA A 187 14.64 14.17 -1.49
CA ALA A 187 15.49 14.12 -0.30
C ALA A 187 16.99 14.16 -0.65
N THR A 188 17.74 14.96 0.12
CA THR A 188 19.19 15.15 0.02
C THR A 188 19.83 15.12 1.41
N PRO A 189 21.16 14.95 1.54
CA PRO A 189 21.86 15.06 2.83
C PRO A 189 21.67 16.41 3.54
N GLU A 190 21.32 17.46 2.80
CA GLU A 190 21.20 18.84 3.29
C GLU A 190 19.74 19.29 3.52
N GLY A 191 18.75 18.45 3.22
CA GLY A 191 17.33 18.76 3.42
C GLY A 191 16.37 17.90 2.61
N CYS A 192 15.07 18.10 2.81
CA CYS A 192 13.99 17.45 2.07
C CYS A 192 12.92 18.46 1.66
N VAL A 193 12.26 18.21 0.53
CA VAL A 193 11.05 18.93 0.10
C VAL A 193 10.03 17.95 -0.46
N ALA A 194 8.74 18.19 -0.22
CA ALA A 194 7.67 17.43 -0.85
C ALA A 194 6.60 18.33 -1.47
N VAL A 195 5.96 17.83 -2.53
CA VAL A 195 4.83 18.45 -3.24
C VAL A 195 3.63 17.54 -3.08
N PHE A 196 2.48 18.06 -2.65
CA PHE A 196 1.25 17.30 -2.44
C PHE A 196 0.02 17.99 -3.03
N SER A 197 -0.66 17.33 -3.97
CA SER A 197 -1.97 17.78 -4.49
C SER A 197 -3.13 17.23 -3.65
N THR A 198 -4.15 18.04 -3.39
CA THR A 198 -5.38 17.61 -2.70
C THR A 198 -6.44 17.00 -3.62
N SER A 199 -6.19 16.98 -4.93
CA SER A 199 -7.17 16.55 -5.93
C SER A 199 -7.38 15.04 -5.94
N HIS A 200 -8.63 14.60 -6.04
CA HIS A 200 -8.98 13.20 -6.29
C HIS A 200 -9.00 12.86 -7.80
N ALA A 201 -8.71 13.82 -8.68
CA ALA A 201 -8.67 13.62 -10.12
C ALA A 201 -7.47 12.75 -10.55
N ARG A 202 -7.61 12.11 -11.72
CA ARG A 202 -6.51 11.36 -12.34
C ARG A 202 -5.41 12.32 -12.83
N GLY A 203 -4.17 11.85 -12.81
CA GLY A 203 -3.01 12.63 -13.24
C GLY A 203 -1.78 11.78 -13.56
N PHE A 204 -0.63 12.44 -13.72
CA PHE A 204 0.65 11.83 -14.06
C PHE A 204 1.82 12.59 -13.42
N TYR A 205 2.88 11.87 -13.05
CA TYR A 205 4.18 12.45 -12.74
C TYR A 205 5.26 11.88 -13.67
N SER A 206 6.03 12.75 -14.32
CA SER A 206 7.39 12.39 -14.78
C SER A 206 8.39 12.92 -13.77
N VAL A 207 9.22 12.03 -13.21
CA VAL A 207 10.24 12.36 -12.21
C VAL A 207 11.61 12.41 -12.88
N GLY A 208 11.80 13.40 -13.77
CA GLY A 208 13.02 13.50 -14.58
C GLY A 208 13.12 12.48 -15.71
N SER A 209 12.06 11.69 -16.00
CA SER A 209 11.99 10.80 -17.16
C SER A 209 11.88 11.57 -18.49
N GLU A 210 11.08 12.63 -18.52
CA GLU A 210 10.95 13.55 -19.66
C GLU A 210 12.15 14.51 -19.72
N MET A 211 12.56 14.86 -20.95
CA MET A 211 13.60 15.85 -21.21
C MET A 211 13.45 16.45 -22.61
N ASP A 212 14.05 17.63 -22.81
CA ASP A 212 14.32 18.20 -24.12
C ASP A 212 15.62 19.02 -24.13
N GLY A 213 16.01 19.54 -25.30
CA GLY A 213 17.25 20.29 -25.49
C GLY A 213 17.24 21.75 -25.00
N MET A 214 16.09 22.28 -24.57
CA MET A 214 15.97 23.66 -24.06
C MET A 214 15.98 23.70 -22.53
N TRP A 215 15.32 22.74 -21.88
CA TRP A 215 15.14 22.71 -20.42
C TRP A 215 15.88 21.55 -19.74
N GLY A 216 16.47 20.62 -20.49
CA GLY A 216 17.08 19.40 -19.93
C GLY A 216 16.02 18.46 -19.38
N ARG A 217 16.36 17.71 -18.31
CA ARG A 217 15.38 16.90 -17.56
C ARG A 217 14.62 17.75 -16.55
N PHE A 218 13.33 17.49 -16.42
CA PHE A 218 12.44 18.18 -15.48
C PHE A 218 11.50 17.20 -14.78
N LYS A 219 11.03 17.61 -13.60
CA LYS A 219 9.85 17.03 -12.97
C LYS A 219 8.62 17.72 -13.56
N VAL A 220 7.55 16.97 -13.82
CA VAL A 220 6.28 17.55 -14.24
C VAL A 220 5.11 16.77 -13.65
N TYR A 221 4.18 17.50 -13.03
CA TYR A 221 2.87 17.01 -12.62
C TYR A 221 1.83 17.42 -13.66
N ARG A 222 0.96 16.51 -14.08
CA ARG A 222 -0.23 16.79 -14.89
C ARG A 222 -1.47 16.27 -14.17
N GLN A 223 -2.48 17.12 -14.00
CA GLN A 223 -3.78 16.78 -13.43
C GLN A 223 -4.82 16.92 -14.55
N GLU A 224 -5.59 15.87 -14.86
CA GLU A 224 -6.45 15.85 -16.06
C GLU A 224 -7.68 16.78 -15.98
N TYR A 225 -8.05 17.21 -14.77
CA TYR A 225 -9.24 18.03 -14.53
C TYR A 225 -9.02 19.09 -13.44
N GLY A 226 -9.65 20.25 -13.61
CA GLY A 226 -9.69 21.32 -12.61
C GLY A 226 -8.40 22.13 -12.50
N GLY A 227 -8.37 23.04 -11.53
CA GLY A 227 -7.20 23.84 -11.16
C GLY A 227 -6.27 23.12 -10.17
N LEU A 228 -5.10 23.73 -9.94
CA LEU A 228 -4.06 23.21 -9.08
C LEU A 228 -4.21 23.76 -7.65
N GLU A 229 -4.23 22.88 -6.65
CA GLU A 229 -3.95 23.20 -5.25
C GLU A 229 -2.84 22.26 -4.78
N GLU A 230 -1.68 22.82 -4.43
CA GLU A 230 -0.53 22.07 -3.96
C GLU A 230 -0.02 22.61 -2.62
N TYR A 231 0.42 21.70 -1.76
CA TYR A 231 1.17 22.00 -0.55
C TYR A 231 2.64 21.68 -0.78
N LEU A 232 3.50 22.61 -0.40
CA LEU A 232 4.96 22.48 -0.46
C LEU A 232 5.48 22.37 0.97
N LEU A 233 5.99 21.17 1.30
CA LEU A 233 6.47 20.80 2.62
C LEU A 233 8.00 20.85 2.60
N VAL A 234 8.64 21.53 3.55
CA VAL A 234 10.11 21.71 3.60
C VAL A 234 10.64 21.35 4.97
N GLY A 235 11.62 20.45 5.03
CA GLY A 235 12.21 19.94 6.26
C GLY A 235 13.71 19.64 6.11
N LYS A 236 14.41 19.33 7.21
CA LYS A 236 15.82 18.94 7.16
C LYS A 236 15.99 17.43 6.94
N THR A 237 14.98 16.65 7.32
CA THR A 237 14.95 15.19 7.30
C THR A 237 13.64 14.68 6.68
N LEU A 238 13.59 13.38 6.38
CA LEU A 238 12.33 12.73 6.02
C LEU A 238 11.31 12.74 7.17
N ARG A 239 11.78 12.71 8.42
CA ARG A 239 10.91 12.79 9.61
C ARG A 239 10.13 14.11 9.67
N ASP A 240 10.79 15.22 9.35
CA ASP A 240 10.15 16.54 9.29
C ASP A 240 9.04 16.55 8.23
N ILE A 241 9.31 16.02 7.03
CA ILE A 241 8.33 15.96 5.93
C ILE A 241 7.12 15.10 6.30
N VAL A 242 7.33 13.91 6.85
CA VAL A 242 6.23 12.99 7.22
C VAL A 242 5.39 13.58 8.37
N THR A 243 6.01 14.31 9.31
CA THR A 243 5.30 15.02 10.39
C THR A 243 4.47 16.17 9.84
N ILE A 244 5.04 17.04 9.00
CA ILE A 244 4.31 18.15 8.36
C ILE A 244 3.15 17.63 7.49
N TYR A 245 3.31 16.46 6.87
CA TYR A 245 2.24 15.80 6.10
C TYR A 245 1.11 15.29 7.00
N ALA A 246 1.41 14.67 8.15
CA ALA A 246 0.40 14.25 9.13
C ALA A 246 -0.34 15.45 9.75
N ASP A 247 0.37 16.56 10.03
CA ASP A 247 -0.20 17.85 10.47
C ASP A 247 -1.15 18.50 9.45
N LEU A 248 -1.13 18.04 8.18
CA LEU A 248 -1.99 18.50 7.08
C LEU A 248 -3.15 17.53 6.81
N VAL A 249 -2.91 16.23 6.71
CA VAL A 249 -3.92 15.24 6.24
C VAL A 249 -4.61 14.47 7.37
N GLY A 250 -3.97 14.37 8.53
CA GLY A 250 -4.34 13.51 9.66
C GLY A 250 -3.20 12.55 10.05
N TYR A 251 -3.09 12.24 11.34
CA TYR A 251 -2.14 11.24 11.86
C TYR A 251 -2.70 9.82 11.65
N PRO A 252 -1.83 8.79 11.53
CA PRO A 252 -2.26 7.39 11.42
C PRO A 252 -3.23 6.97 12.53
N LEU A 253 -4.29 6.23 12.19
CA LEU A 253 -5.27 5.75 13.16
C LEU A 253 -4.71 4.62 14.04
N LEU A 254 -5.30 4.47 15.23
CA LEU A 254 -5.02 3.36 16.14
C LEU A 254 -5.57 2.04 15.59
N VAL A 255 -4.77 0.98 15.65
CA VAL A 255 -5.12 -0.37 15.20
C VAL A 255 -5.36 -1.27 16.41
N PRO A 256 -6.44 -2.09 16.47
CA PRO A 256 -6.66 -3.02 17.58
C PRO A 256 -5.46 -3.95 17.83
N ARG A 257 -5.11 -4.17 19.10
CA ARG A 257 -3.88 -4.92 19.48
C ARG A 257 -3.87 -6.35 18.89
N TRP A 258 -5.04 -6.98 18.74
CA TRP A 258 -5.19 -8.30 18.14
C TRP A 258 -4.71 -8.36 16.67
N ALA A 259 -4.86 -7.28 15.90
CA ALA A 259 -4.56 -7.25 14.46
C ALA A 259 -3.05 -7.30 14.15
N PHE A 260 -2.20 -7.13 15.18
CA PHE A 260 -0.75 -7.35 15.08
C PHE A 260 -0.36 -8.82 15.19
N GLY A 261 -1.27 -9.75 15.52
CA GLY A 261 -1.01 -11.19 15.48
C GLY A 261 -0.92 -11.76 14.06
N TYR A 262 -1.05 -13.07 13.95
CA TYR A 262 -1.21 -13.73 12.66
C TYR A 262 -2.65 -13.59 12.16
N LEU A 263 -2.81 -13.02 10.96
CA LEU A 263 -4.07 -12.98 10.23
C LEU A 263 -4.07 -14.06 9.13
N ALA A 264 -4.94 -15.05 9.28
CA ALA A 264 -5.20 -16.05 8.25
C ALA A 264 -6.12 -15.51 7.14
N GLY A 265 -6.23 -16.25 6.04
CA GLY A 265 -7.07 -15.92 4.89
C GLY A 265 -7.08 -17.05 3.87
N GLY A 266 -7.48 -16.76 2.64
CA GLY A 266 -7.56 -17.73 1.54
C GLY A 266 -8.97 -17.91 1.00
N MET A 267 -9.21 -17.47 -0.24
CA MET A 267 -10.56 -17.41 -0.82
C MET A 267 -11.27 -18.77 -0.88
N LYS A 268 -10.53 -19.86 -1.06
CA LYS A 268 -11.04 -21.24 -1.06
C LYS A 268 -12.00 -21.52 0.10
N TYR A 269 -11.61 -21.19 1.33
CA TYR A 269 -12.40 -21.50 2.52
C TYR A 269 -13.80 -20.90 2.48
N SER A 270 -13.91 -19.64 2.04
CA SER A 270 -15.20 -18.96 1.88
C SER A 270 -16.06 -19.51 0.74
N MET A 271 -15.46 -20.27 -0.19
CA MET A 271 -16.05 -20.69 -1.46
C MET A 271 -16.50 -22.16 -1.49
N LEU A 272 -16.24 -22.95 -0.46
CA LEU A 272 -16.64 -24.37 -0.42
C LEU A 272 -18.15 -24.53 -0.17
N ASP A 273 -18.81 -25.26 -1.08
CA ASP A 273 -20.19 -25.73 -0.92
C ASP A 273 -20.23 -27.01 -0.05
N GLU A 274 -19.37 -28.01 -0.34
CA GLU A 274 -19.23 -29.24 0.46
C GLU A 274 -17.74 -29.66 0.62
N PRO A 275 -17.23 -29.88 1.86
CA PRO A 275 -17.87 -29.49 3.12
C PRO A 275 -18.08 -27.98 3.15
N ARG A 276 -19.15 -27.51 3.79
CA ARG A 276 -19.54 -26.10 3.78
C ARG A 276 -18.43 -25.21 4.31
N ALA A 277 -18.34 -24.00 3.77
CA ALA A 277 -17.36 -22.99 4.20
C ALA A 277 -17.26 -22.85 5.74
N ALA A 278 -18.38 -22.79 6.45
CA ALA A 278 -18.40 -22.73 7.91
C ALA A 278 -17.73 -23.96 8.58
N ASP A 279 -18.03 -25.17 8.10
CA ASP A 279 -17.48 -26.42 8.64
C ASP A 279 -15.98 -26.55 8.33
N ALA A 280 -15.56 -26.19 7.11
CA ALA A 280 -14.17 -26.17 6.69
C ALA A 280 -13.32 -25.12 7.46
N LEU A 281 -13.93 -23.97 7.78
CA LEU A 281 -13.33 -22.95 8.64
C LEU A 281 -13.20 -23.42 10.10
N MET A 282 -14.17 -24.18 10.62
CA MET A 282 -14.04 -24.83 11.94
C MET A 282 -12.96 -25.93 11.94
N GLU A 283 -12.77 -26.65 10.84
CA GLU A 283 -11.64 -27.58 10.68
C GLU A 283 -10.29 -26.84 10.68
N PHE A 284 -10.19 -25.69 10.00
CA PHE A 284 -9.01 -24.82 10.04
C PHE A 284 -8.71 -24.34 11.48
N ALA A 285 -9.72 -23.92 12.24
CA ALA A 285 -9.57 -23.58 13.66
C ALA A 285 -9.10 -24.79 14.51
N GLY A 286 -9.52 -26.01 14.15
CA GLY A 286 -8.99 -27.26 14.72
C GLY A 286 -7.53 -27.54 14.36
N LYS A 287 -7.12 -27.26 13.12
CA LYS A 287 -5.73 -27.41 12.64
C LYS A 287 -4.76 -26.46 13.33
N LEU A 288 -5.14 -25.20 13.56
CA LEU A 288 -4.36 -24.25 14.37
C LEU A 288 -4.02 -24.83 15.75
N LYS A 289 -5.01 -25.44 16.43
CA LYS A 289 -4.81 -26.11 17.73
C LYS A 289 -4.01 -27.40 17.62
N LYS A 290 -4.18 -28.19 16.55
CA LYS A 290 -3.38 -29.40 16.27
C LYS A 290 -1.88 -29.09 16.11
N TYR A 291 -1.56 -28.01 15.40
CA TYR A 291 -0.19 -27.64 15.05
C TYR A 291 0.44 -26.61 16.00
N ASP A 292 -0.27 -26.19 17.06
CA ASP A 292 0.20 -25.22 18.06
C ASP A 292 0.55 -23.84 17.45
N ILE A 293 -0.27 -23.37 16.49
CA ILE A 293 -0.08 -22.09 15.79
C ILE A 293 -1.15 -21.08 16.25
N PRO A 294 -0.77 -19.96 16.90
CA PRO A 294 -1.70 -18.91 17.32
C PRO A 294 -2.15 -18.02 16.14
N CYS A 295 -3.45 -17.68 16.07
CA CYS A 295 -4.05 -16.88 14.99
C CYS A 295 -5.13 -15.93 15.54
N SER A 296 -4.89 -14.63 15.49
CA SER A 296 -5.81 -13.61 16.00
C SER A 296 -7.07 -13.41 15.17
N GLY A 297 -7.02 -13.67 13.86
CA GLY A 297 -8.16 -13.42 12.99
C GLY A 297 -8.08 -14.02 11.59
N PHE A 298 -9.21 -14.07 10.89
CA PHE A 298 -9.37 -14.67 9.58
C PHE A 298 -10.00 -13.70 8.57
N GLN A 299 -9.37 -13.55 7.41
CA GLN A 299 -9.84 -12.77 6.27
C GLN A 299 -10.87 -13.57 5.48
N MET A 300 -12.14 -13.40 5.84
CA MET A 300 -13.28 -14.03 5.19
C MET A 300 -13.51 -13.35 3.84
N SER A 301 -12.81 -13.86 2.82
CA SER A 301 -12.96 -13.46 1.43
C SER A 301 -14.41 -13.60 0.96
N SER A 302 -14.76 -12.88 -0.11
CA SER A 302 -16.12 -12.75 -0.67
C SER A 302 -16.98 -14.02 -0.90
N GLY A 303 -16.48 -15.25 -0.76
CA GLY A 303 -17.28 -16.46 -0.96
C GLY A 303 -18.47 -16.62 0.00
N TYR A 304 -18.41 -15.99 1.19
CA TYR A 304 -19.54 -15.91 2.12
C TYR A 304 -20.73 -15.11 1.56
N THR A 305 -20.46 -14.23 0.59
CA THR A 305 -21.39 -13.26 0.00
C THR A 305 -21.78 -13.63 -1.44
N VAL A 306 -21.39 -14.82 -1.93
CA VAL A 306 -21.81 -15.35 -3.23
C VAL A 306 -23.22 -15.94 -3.13
N ALA A 307 -24.11 -15.61 -4.07
CA ALA A 307 -25.48 -16.11 -4.11
C ALA A 307 -25.54 -17.66 -4.06
N GLU A 308 -26.53 -18.18 -3.35
CA GLU A 308 -26.78 -19.63 -3.22
C GLU A 308 -27.38 -20.24 -4.50
N THR A 309 -28.31 -19.50 -5.11
CA THR A 309 -29.01 -19.86 -6.35
C THR A 309 -28.33 -19.24 -7.57
N GLU A 310 -28.42 -19.90 -8.73
CA GLU A 310 -27.88 -19.35 -9.97
C GLU A 310 -28.55 -18.03 -10.41
N PRO A 311 -27.79 -17.06 -10.95
CA PRO A 311 -26.35 -17.10 -11.15
C PRO A 311 -25.59 -16.90 -9.83
N LYS A 312 -24.62 -17.78 -9.50
CA LYS A 312 -23.80 -17.72 -8.27
C LYS A 312 -22.83 -16.53 -8.25
N THR A 313 -23.36 -15.31 -8.17
CA THR A 313 -22.58 -14.06 -8.16
C THR A 313 -22.42 -13.45 -6.76
N ARG A 314 -21.34 -12.68 -6.55
CA ARG A 314 -21.15 -11.87 -5.34
C ARG A 314 -22.27 -10.84 -5.17
N ASN A 315 -22.96 -10.94 -4.05
CA ASN A 315 -23.99 -10.03 -3.62
C ASN A 315 -23.60 -9.45 -2.25
N VAL A 316 -22.96 -8.28 -2.22
CA VAL A 316 -22.46 -7.66 -0.98
C VAL A 316 -23.58 -7.52 0.07
N PHE A 317 -23.24 -7.71 1.35
CA PHE A 317 -24.18 -7.80 2.48
C PHE A 317 -25.18 -8.99 2.43
N THR A 318 -25.13 -9.89 1.42
CA THR A 318 -26.02 -11.06 1.31
C THR A 318 -25.32 -12.35 1.71
N TRP A 319 -25.57 -12.85 2.93
CA TRP A 319 -25.02 -14.14 3.40
C TRP A 319 -25.52 -15.35 2.60
N ASN A 320 -24.60 -16.21 2.14
CA ASN A 320 -24.91 -17.51 1.56
C ASN A 320 -25.35 -18.50 2.66
N ARG A 321 -26.63 -18.91 2.67
CA ARG A 321 -27.21 -19.74 3.74
C ARG A 321 -26.99 -21.25 3.56
N HIS A 322 -26.53 -21.71 2.40
CA HIS A 322 -25.98 -23.05 2.26
C HIS A 322 -24.59 -23.17 2.92
N ARG A 323 -23.69 -22.22 2.66
CA ARG A 323 -22.30 -22.19 3.17
C ARG A 323 -22.19 -21.76 4.63
N PHE A 324 -23.05 -20.82 5.05
CA PHE A 324 -23.15 -20.27 6.40
C PHE A 324 -24.63 -20.26 6.83
N PRO A 325 -25.21 -21.41 7.22
CA PRO A 325 -26.63 -21.49 7.59
C PRO A 325 -27.00 -20.59 8.77
N ASP A 326 -26.13 -20.56 9.77
CA ASP A 326 -26.21 -19.72 10.96
C ASP A 326 -24.93 -18.88 11.09
N PRO A 327 -24.90 -17.66 10.53
CA PRO A 327 -23.75 -16.76 10.62
C PRO A 327 -23.44 -16.32 12.06
N GLU A 328 -24.47 -16.02 12.88
CA GLU A 328 -24.29 -15.56 14.26
C GLU A 328 -23.72 -16.69 15.14
N GLY A 329 -24.21 -17.92 14.96
CA GLY A 329 -23.65 -19.12 15.60
C GLY A 329 -22.24 -19.45 15.12
N PHE A 330 -21.95 -19.30 13.82
CA PHE A 330 -20.60 -19.48 13.26
C PHE A 330 -19.59 -18.47 13.82
N LEU A 331 -19.94 -17.17 13.83
CA LEU A 331 -19.12 -16.10 14.40
C LEU A 331 -18.87 -16.33 15.88
N THR A 332 -19.92 -16.67 16.64
CA THR A 332 -19.82 -17.07 18.05
C THR A 332 -18.87 -18.26 18.26
N ALA A 333 -18.83 -19.22 17.34
CA ALA A 333 -17.93 -20.38 17.40
C ALA A 333 -16.47 -20.00 17.06
N PHE A 334 -16.26 -19.09 16.11
CA PHE A 334 -14.94 -18.56 15.75
C PHE A 334 -14.33 -17.70 16.86
N HIS A 335 -15.13 -16.82 17.47
CA HIS A 335 -14.72 -16.04 18.65
C HIS A 335 -14.36 -16.96 19.83
N LYS A 336 -15.07 -18.07 20.05
CA LYS A 336 -14.71 -19.11 21.03
C LYS A 336 -13.46 -19.93 20.64
N ALA A 337 -13.00 -19.84 19.40
CA ALA A 337 -11.72 -20.38 18.97
C ALA A 337 -10.55 -19.38 19.13
N GLY A 338 -10.83 -18.12 19.47
CA GLY A 338 -9.87 -17.01 19.58
C GLY A 338 -9.77 -16.15 18.31
N ILE A 339 -10.49 -16.53 17.24
CA ILE A 339 -10.28 -16.02 15.90
C ILE A 339 -11.35 -14.97 15.56
N ARG A 340 -10.93 -13.72 15.41
CA ARG A 340 -11.76 -12.60 14.95
C ARG A 340 -12.00 -12.64 13.45
N LEU A 341 -13.11 -12.11 12.95
CA LEU A 341 -13.50 -12.27 11.54
C LEU A 341 -13.54 -10.93 10.78
N ILE A 342 -12.87 -10.92 9.63
CA ILE A 342 -12.64 -9.75 8.77
C ILE A 342 -13.45 -9.96 7.48
N ALA A 343 -14.53 -9.19 7.26
CA ALA A 343 -15.47 -9.41 6.18
C ALA A 343 -15.15 -8.58 4.92
N ASN A 344 -14.92 -9.28 3.81
CA ASN A 344 -14.70 -8.67 2.50
C ASN A 344 -15.99 -8.04 1.93
N VAL A 345 -15.96 -6.75 1.58
CA VAL A 345 -17.08 -5.98 1.04
C VAL A 345 -16.64 -5.10 -0.15
N LYS A 346 -17.50 -4.94 -1.17
CA LYS A 346 -17.14 -4.33 -2.47
C LYS A 346 -18.13 -3.21 -2.86
N PRO A 347 -17.68 -2.03 -3.34
CA PRO A 347 -18.53 -0.86 -3.56
C PRO A 347 -19.30 -0.91 -4.90
N TYR A 348 -19.88 -2.05 -5.22
CA TYR A 348 -20.66 -2.25 -6.43
C TYR A 348 -21.69 -3.36 -6.29
N VAL A 349 -22.76 -3.25 -7.08
CA VAL A 349 -23.95 -4.09 -6.99
C VAL A 349 -24.30 -4.62 -8.38
N LEU A 350 -24.21 -5.92 -8.56
CA LEU A 350 -24.54 -6.62 -9.81
C LEU A 350 -26.04 -6.58 -10.09
N ALA A 351 -26.43 -6.67 -11.36
CA ALA A 351 -27.83 -6.70 -11.78
C ALA A 351 -28.62 -7.93 -11.27
N SER A 352 -27.90 -8.97 -10.83
CA SER A 352 -28.42 -10.16 -10.13
C SER A 352 -28.69 -9.94 -8.64
N HIS A 353 -28.26 -8.82 -8.05
CA HIS A 353 -28.45 -8.52 -6.63
C HIS A 353 -29.93 -8.26 -6.30
N PRO A 354 -30.48 -8.82 -5.20
CA PRO A 354 -31.87 -8.61 -4.81
C PRO A 354 -32.27 -7.13 -4.73
N GLU A 355 -31.40 -6.28 -4.18
CA GLU A 355 -31.66 -4.84 -4.05
C GLU A 355 -31.28 -3.99 -5.27
N TYR A 356 -30.71 -4.55 -6.35
CA TYR A 356 -30.22 -3.74 -7.49
C TYR A 356 -31.28 -2.79 -8.04
N LYS A 357 -32.52 -3.26 -8.20
CA LYS A 357 -33.64 -2.45 -8.71
C LYS A 357 -34.06 -1.33 -7.75
N LYS A 358 -33.99 -1.56 -6.44
CA LYS A 358 -34.27 -0.56 -5.39
C LYS A 358 -33.20 0.53 -5.40
N LEU A 359 -31.92 0.14 -5.44
CA LEU A 359 -30.77 1.05 -5.47
C LEU A 359 -30.73 1.88 -6.77
N LYS A 360 -31.00 1.24 -7.92
CA LYS A 360 -31.12 1.91 -9.22
C LYS A 360 -32.25 2.96 -9.22
N ALA A 361 -33.41 2.61 -8.65
CA ALA A 361 -34.54 3.54 -8.53
C ALA A 361 -34.34 4.65 -7.48
N ALA A 362 -33.44 4.45 -6.50
CA ALA A 362 -33.13 5.42 -5.45
C ALA A 362 -31.96 6.36 -5.80
N GLY A 363 -31.36 6.24 -7.00
CA GLY A 363 -30.21 7.07 -7.39
C GLY A 363 -28.92 6.72 -6.62
N ALA A 364 -28.75 5.48 -6.18
CA ALA A 364 -27.59 5.03 -5.39
C ALA A 364 -26.35 4.64 -6.23
N PHE A 365 -26.40 4.80 -7.55
CA PHE A 365 -25.31 4.56 -8.49
C PHE A 365 -25.06 5.82 -9.33
N PHE A 366 -23.84 5.98 -9.86
CA PHE A 366 -23.51 7.09 -10.76
C PHE A 366 -24.49 7.16 -11.95
N THR A 367 -24.64 8.34 -12.54
CA THR A 367 -25.40 8.51 -13.79
C THR A 367 -24.46 8.51 -15.00
N ASP A 368 -24.79 7.79 -16.06
CA ASP A 368 -24.06 7.86 -17.33
C ASP A 368 -24.58 9.05 -18.13
N SER A 369 -23.73 10.05 -18.37
CA SER A 369 -24.10 11.28 -19.10
C SER A 369 -24.49 11.06 -20.56
N LEU A 370 -24.12 9.93 -21.16
CA LEU A 370 -24.48 9.60 -22.55
C LEU A 370 -25.90 9.04 -22.67
N THR A 371 -26.39 8.32 -21.66
CA THR A 371 -27.75 7.74 -21.65
C THR A 371 -28.73 8.39 -20.68
N LEU A 372 -28.24 9.23 -19.76
CA LEU A 372 -29.00 9.86 -18.65
C LEU A 372 -29.71 8.84 -17.75
N ALA A 373 -29.19 7.61 -17.71
CA ALA A 373 -29.63 6.52 -16.84
C ALA A 373 -28.53 6.17 -15.83
N SER A 374 -28.87 5.42 -14.78
CA SER A 374 -27.86 4.92 -13.83
C SER A 374 -26.86 4.04 -14.55
N ALA A 375 -25.59 4.41 -14.43
CA ALA A 375 -24.45 3.86 -15.12
C ALA A 375 -24.27 2.36 -14.86
N GLU A 376 -23.82 1.62 -15.88
CA GLU A 376 -23.58 0.19 -15.81
C GLU A 376 -22.14 -0.14 -16.19
N ALA A 377 -21.45 -0.84 -15.30
CA ALA A 377 -20.07 -1.32 -15.45
C ALA A 377 -20.05 -2.85 -15.57
N ARG A 378 -18.97 -3.39 -16.13
CA ARG A 378 -18.63 -4.82 -16.06
C ARG A 378 -17.72 -5.04 -14.84
N LEU A 379 -18.24 -5.77 -13.85
CA LEU A 379 -17.71 -5.89 -12.49
C LEU A 379 -17.36 -7.34 -12.17
N TRP A 380 -16.43 -7.58 -11.22
CA TRP A 380 -15.99 -8.94 -10.86
C TRP A 380 -17.10 -9.74 -10.16
N SER A 381 -17.64 -10.77 -10.82
CA SER A 381 -18.88 -11.42 -10.39
C SER A 381 -18.69 -12.70 -9.58
N ALA A 382 -17.76 -13.57 -9.94
CA ALA A 382 -17.60 -14.88 -9.28
C ALA A 382 -16.15 -15.42 -9.35
N GLY A 383 -15.85 -16.44 -10.16
CA GLY A 383 -14.50 -16.99 -10.30
C GLY A 383 -13.45 -16.00 -10.86
N GLY A 384 -12.20 -16.43 -10.99
CA GLY A 384 -11.12 -15.64 -11.55
C GLY A 384 -11.43 -15.20 -12.99
N GLY A 385 -11.43 -13.89 -13.24
CA GLY A 385 -11.80 -13.29 -14.53
C GLY A 385 -13.30 -13.27 -14.86
N GLU A 386 -14.17 -13.91 -14.05
CA GLU A 386 -15.62 -13.92 -14.31
C GLU A 386 -16.26 -12.56 -13.98
N SER A 387 -17.02 -11.99 -14.92
CA SER A 387 -17.60 -10.66 -14.74
C SER A 387 -19.05 -10.53 -15.23
N GLY A 388 -19.82 -9.70 -14.50
CA GLY A 388 -21.23 -9.42 -14.73
C GLY A 388 -21.51 -7.92 -14.84
N VAL A 389 -22.71 -7.56 -15.28
CA VAL A 389 -23.15 -6.14 -15.37
C VAL A 389 -23.73 -5.69 -14.04
N GLY A 390 -23.45 -4.46 -13.63
CA GLY A 390 -23.99 -3.84 -12.41
C GLY A 390 -23.61 -2.37 -12.29
N GLY A 391 -23.96 -1.74 -11.16
CA GLY A 391 -23.62 -0.35 -10.86
C GLY A 391 -22.52 -0.24 -9.80
N HIS A 392 -21.60 0.72 -9.95
CA HIS A 392 -20.81 1.19 -8.81
C HIS A 392 -21.70 2.02 -7.89
N ILE A 393 -21.52 1.86 -6.58
CA ILE A 393 -22.19 2.70 -5.59
C ILE A 393 -21.62 4.12 -5.70
N ASP A 394 -22.49 5.10 -5.81
CA ASP A 394 -22.12 6.50 -5.69
C ASP A 394 -22.21 6.90 -4.22
N PHE A 395 -21.06 7.13 -3.58
CA PHE A 395 -21.01 7.56 -2.19
C PHE A 395 -21.23 9.07 -2.02
N THR A 396 -21.31 9.82 -3.12
CA THR A 396 -21.85 11.18 -3.11
C THR A 396 -23.38 11.20 -3.16
N SER A 397 -24.02 10.06 -3.45
CA SER A 397 -25.47 9.88 -3.29
C SER A 397 -25.79 9.51 -1.85
N LYS A 398 -26.69 10.27 -1.22
CA LYS A 398 -27.20 9.95 0.13
C LYS A 398 -27.83 8.54 0.19
N ALA A 399 -28.43 8.07 -0.91
CA ALA A 399 -29.02 6.73 -0.99
C ALA A 399 -27.96 5.62 -1.05
N GLY A 400 -26.84 5.86 -1.74
CA GLY A 400 -25.70 4.94 -1.78
C GLY A 400 -24.95 4.88 -0.46
N TYR A 401 -24.65 6.06 0.10
CA TYR A 401 -23.94 6.21 1.37
C TYR A 401 -24.70 5.55 2.54
N GLN A 402 -26.01 5.80 2.68
CA GLN A 402 -26.81 5.23 3.77
C GLN A 402 -26.98 3.71 3.64
N TRP A 403 -27.21 3.18 2.43
CA TRP A 403 -27.35 1.73 2.25
C TRP A 403 -26.07 0.98 2.61
N TRP A 404 -24.91 1.54 2.28
CA TRP A 404 -23.61 1.01 2.71
C TRP A 404 -23.43 1.06 4.23
N TYR A 405 -23.77 2.20 4.83
CA TYR A 405 -23.71 2.42 6.28
C TYR A 405 -24.54 1.37 7.04
N ASP A 406 -25.80 1.18 6.63
CA ASP A 406 -26.72 0.20 7.23
C ASP A 406 -26.21 -1.25 7.03
N GLY A 407 -25.67 -1.58 5.86
CA GLY A 407 -25.10 -2.90 5.56
C GLY A 407 -23.85 -3.23 6.39
N VAL A 408 -22.96 -2.26 6.59
CA VAL A 408 -21.80 -2.40 7.50
C VAL A 408 -22.25 -2.55 8.95
N LYS A 409 -23.22 -1.75 9.39
CA LYS A 409 -23.78 -1.81 10.74
C LYS A 409 -24.43 -3.17 11.03
N GLU A 410 -25.12 -3.78 10.07
CA GLU A 410 -25.67 -5.14 10.21
C GLU A 410 -24.56 -6.21 10.24
N LEU A 411 -23.52 -6.12 9.41
CA LEU A 411 -22.35 -7.02 9.53
C LEU A 411 -21.72 -6.93 10.92
N LYS A 412 -21.58 -5.72 11.47
CA LYS A 412 -21.05 -5.50 12.82
C LYS A 412 -21.97 -6.09 13.89
N ARG A 413 -23.29 -5.87 13.80
CA ARG A 413 -24.31 -6.48 14.68
C ARG A 413 -24.29 -8.02 14.67
N VAL A 414 -24.03 -8.62 13.52
CA VAL A 414 -23.94 -10.09 13.33
C VAL A 414 -22.64 -10.67 13.92
N GLY A 415 -21.62 -9.84 14.17
CA GLY A 415 -20.40 -10.19 14.91
C GLY A 415 -19.08 -9.98 14.16
N ILE A 416 -19.07 -9.29 13.00
CA ILE A 416 -17.83 -9.02 12.26
C ILE A 416 -16.92 -8.05 13.04
N ASP A 417 -15.63 -8.37 13.17
CA ASP A 417 -14.65 -7.55 13.89
C ASP A 417 -14.05 -6.41 13.04
N CYS A 418 -14.00 -6.59 11.73
CA CYS A 418 -13.28 -5.70 10.81
C CYS A 418 -13.94 -5.70 9.42
N ILE A 419 -14.03 -4.52 8.82
CA ILE A 419 -14.57 -4.34 7.48
C ILE A 419 -13.42 -4.24 6.48
N TRP A 420 -13.41 -5.14 5.50
CA TRP A 420 -12.40 -5.18 4.44
C TRP A 420 -12.99 -4.62 3.15
N ASN A 421 -12.79 -3.30 2.97
CA ASN A 421 -13.14 -2.54 1.78
C ASN A 421 -12.23 -2.98 0.60
N ASP A 422 -12.81 -3.68 -0.38
CA ASP A 422 -12.12 -4.37 -1.47
C ASP A 422 -12.66 -3.96 -2.86
N ASN A 423 -11.84 -4.11 -3.91
CA ASN A 423 -12.06 -3.57 -5.27
C ASN A 423 -12.55 -2.10 -5.29
N ASN A 424 -12.02 -1.24 -4.41
CA ASN A 424 -12.48 0.13 -4.23
C ASN A 424 -11.64 1.18 -4.97
N GLU A 425 -11.07 0.78 -6.10
CA GLU A 425 -10.29 1.64 -7.02
C GLU A 425 -11.18 2.43 -8.01
N TYR A 426 -12.48 2.13 -8.10
CA TYR A 426 -13.45 2.79 -9.00
C TYR A 426 -12.98 2.91 -10.45
N THR A 427 -12.66 1.75 -11.06
CA THR A 427 -12.30 1.60 -12.48
C THR A 427 -13.51 1.81 -13.40
N VAL A 428 -14.04 3.04 -13.42
CA VAL A 428 -15.12 3.45 -14.34
C VAL A 428 -14.60 3.60 -15.78
N PRO A 429 -15.43 3.30 -16.81
CA PRO A 429 -15.00 3.33 -18.21
C PRO A 429 -14.90 4.74 -18.81
N HIS A 430 -15.49 5.75 -18.18
CA HIS A 430 -15.54 7.12 -18.68
C HIS A 430 -15.64 8.13 -17.51
N ASP A 431 -14.80 9.16 -17.52
CA ASP A 431 -14.77 10.20 -16.47
C ASP A 431 -15.94 11.20 -16.55
N GLY A 432 -16.63 11.27 -17.68
CA GLY A 432 -17.87 12.06 -17.81
C GLY A 432 -19.11 11.37 -17.23
N TRP A 433 -18.99 10.22 -16.56
CA TRP A 433 -20.04 9.74 -15.65
C TRP A 433 -20.23 10.74 -14.49
N GLN A 434 -21.41 10.74 -13.87
CA GLN A 434 -21.85 11.82 -12.99
C GLN A 434 -22.16 11.37 -11.56
N CYS A 435 -21.60 12.11 -10.61
CA CYS A 435 -21.89 12.08 -9.18
C CYS A 435 -23.26 12.71 -8.86
N GLU A 436 -23.98 12.17 -7.88
CA GLU A 436 -25.28 12.70 -7.46
C GLU A 436 -25.18 13.88 -6.48
N LEU A 437 -24.12 13.95 -5.67
CA LEU A 437 -23.78 15.10 -4.80
C LEU A 437 -24.87 15.49 -3.77
N THR A 438 -25.63 14.52 -3.26
CA THR A 438 -26.69 14.72 -2.24
C THR A 438 -26.29 14.30 -0.82
N GLU A 439 -25.15 13.64 -0.65
CA GLU A 439 -24.61 13.23 0.64
C GLU A 439 -23.98 14.42 1.41
N PRO A 440 -24.49 14.80 2.61
CA PRO A 440 -23.99 15.97 3.35
C PRO A 440 -22.51 15.96 3.73
N ASN A 441 -21.86 14.80 3.78
CA ASN A 441 -20.41 14.72 4.00
C ASN A 441 -19.57 15.14 2.78
N VAL A 442 -20.19 15.37 1.61
CA VAL A 442 -19.52 15.92 0.43
C VAL A 442 -19.43 17.44 0.55
N ILE A 443 -18.26 17.95 0.96
CA ILE A 443 -17.92 19.39 0.93
C ILE A 443 -18.10 19.97 -0.48
N GLN A 444 -18.88 21.05 -0.60
CA GLN A 444 -19.17 21.78 -1.85
C GLN A 444 -18.81 23.28 -1.72
N ASP A 445 -17.72 23.59 -1.00
CA ASP A 445 -17.33 24.95 -0.59
C ASP A 445 -17.11 25.92 -1.77
N GLY A 446 -18.12 26.74 -2.06
CA GLY A 446 -18.04 27.82 -3.03
C GLY A 446 -19.37 28.54 -3.28
N ALA A 447 -19.30 29.57 -4.11
CA ALA A 447 -20.47 30.24 -4.70
C ALA A 447 -20.62 29.95 -6.21
N ALA A 448 -19.95 28.88 -6.68
CA ALA A 448 -19.94 28.47 -8.08
C ALA A 448 -20.86 27.25 -8.27
N GLU A 449 -21.52 27.18 -9.43
CA GLU A 449 -22.23 25.97 -9.86
C GLU A 449 -21.19 24.94 -10.35
N TYR A 450 -20.97 23.89 -9.57
CA TYR A 450 -20.10 22.78 -9.95
C TYR A 450 -20.86 21.79 -10.85
N GLY A 451 -20.24 21.35 -11.96
CA GLY A 451 -20.75 20.24 -12.77
C GLY A 451 -20.68 18.91 -12.01
N LYS A 452 -21.46 17.91 -12.43
CA LYS A 452 -21.54 16.60 -11.76
C LYS A 452 -20.45 15.59 -12.18
N ASP A 453 -19.61 15.91 -13.16
CA ASP A 453 -18.73 14.93 -13.82
C ASP A 453 -17.59 14.40 -12.93
N ILE A 454 -17.44 13.07 -12.87
CA ILE A 454 -16.49 12.33 -12.01
C ILE A 454 -15.03 12.70 -12.31
N GLY A 455 -14.69 13.12 -13.53
CA GLY A 455 -13.36 13.63 -13.84
C GLY A 455 -12.94 14.80 -12.96
N PHE A 456 -13.86 15.74 -12.71
CA PHE A 456 -13.61 16.93 -11.89
C PHE A 456 -13.65 16.64 -10.38
N TRP A 457 -14.65 15.87 -9.92
CA TRP A 457 -14.77 15.48 -8.50
C TRP A 457 -13.72 14.45 -8.08
N GLY A 458 -13.21 13.68 -9.04
CA GLY A 458 -12.25 12.62 -8.86
C GLY A 458 -12.89 11.30 -8.42
N ARG A 459 -12.56 10.21 -9.13
CA ARG A 459 -13.04 8.84 -8.85
C ARG A 459 -12.85 8.45 -7.38
N TYR A 460 -11.68 8.79 -6.82
CA TYR A 460 -11.23 8.37 -5.49
C TYR A 460 -11.86 9.14 -4.32
N LEU A 461 -12.72 10.15 -4.59
CA LEU A 461 -13.64 10.69 -3.60
C LEU A 461 -14.54 9.58 -3.04
N ASN A 462 -15.00 8.65 -3.88
CA ASN A 462 -15.83 7.52 -3.48
C ASN A 462 -15.02 6.44 -2.72
N THR A 463 -13.70 6.40 -2.86
CA THR A 463 -12.82 5.57 -2.02
C THR A 463 -12.77 6.12 -0.59
N GLU A 464 -12.65 7.44 -0.44
CA GLU A 464 -12.66 8.09 0.88
C GLU A 464 -14.02 7.98 1.57
N LEU A 465 -15.11 8.30 0.86
CA LEU A 465 -16.46 8.27 1.43
C LEU A 465 -16.92 6.84 1.78
N MET A 466 -16.47 5.81 1.05
CA MET A 466 -16.63 4.41 1.44
C MET A 466 -15.85 4.08 2.71
N GLY A 467 -14.61 4.58 2.85
CA GLY A 467 -13.83 4.46 4.09
C GLY A 467 -14.57 5.09 5.28
N LYS A 468 -15.05 6.31 5.11
CA LYS A 468 -15.83 7.04 6.13
C LYS A 468 -17.12 6.31 6.51
N SER A 469 -17.91 5.87 5.53
CA SER A 469 -19.16 5.15 5.77
C SER A 469 -18.93 3.83 6.53
N SER A 470 -17.92 3.05 6.15
CA SER A 470 -17.53 1.84 6.90
C SER A 470 -17.04 2.14 8.32
N HIS A 471 -16.23 3.20 8.51
CA HIS A 471 -15.70 3.63 9.80
C HIS A 471 -16.81 4.06 10.76
N ASP A 472 -17.64 5.00 10.34
CA ASP A 472 -18.66 5.63 11.18
C ASP A 472 -19.79 4.64 11.54
N ALA A 473 -20.13 3.71 10.64
CA ALA A 473 -21.08 2.62 10.91
C ALA A 473 -20.53 1.62 11.94
N THR A 474 -19.22 1.33 11.88
CA THR A 474 -18.56 0.47 12.87
C THR A 474 -18.50 1.14 14.24
N LEU A 475 -18.23 2.45 14.28
CA LEU A 475 -18.19 3.24 15.53
C LEU A 475 -19.57 3.38 16.18
N GLU A 476 -20.64 3.60 15.41
CA GLU A 476 -22.00 3.67 15.97
C GLU A 476 -22.48 2.30 16.49
N ALA A 477 -22.09 1.21 15.84
CA ALA A 477 -22.44 -0.15 16.27
C ALA A 477 -21.74 -0.55 17.58
N GLU A 478 -20.47 -0.20 17.77
CA GLU A 478 -19.70 -0.50 18.99
C GLU A 478 -18.85 0.70 19.47
N PRO A 479 -19.46 1.74 20.09
CA PRO A 479 -18.75 2.98 20.46
C PRO A 479 -17.60 2.82 21.47
N GLY A 480 -17.48 1.65 22.11
CA GLY A 480 -16.37 1.31 23.02
C GLY A 480 -15.16 0.67 22.35
N GLN A 481 -15.23 0.32 21.06
CA GLN A 481 -14.11 -0.25 20.30
C GLN A 481 -13.69 0.70 19.18
N ARG A 482 -12.38 0.80 18.93
CA ARG A 482 -11.89 1.56 17.78
C ARG A 482 -12.20 0.86 16.45
N PRO A 483 -12.81 1.54 15.47
CA PRO A 483 -13.09 0.95 14.16
C PRO A 483 -11.82 0.42 13.49
N PHE A 484 -11.89 -0.79 12.95
CA PHE A 484 -10.83 -1.35 12.15
C PHE A 484 -11.34 -1.60 10.73
N ILE A 485 -10.99 -0.67 9.84
CA ILE A 485 -11.32 -0.74 8.41
C ILE A 485 -10.02 -0.99 7.63
N LEU A 486 -9.99 -2.10 6.90
CA LEU A 486 -8.91 -2.50 6.00
C LEU A 486 -9.30 -2.11 4.56
N THR A 487 -8.47 -1.35 3.84
CA THR A 487 -8.81 -0.85 2.50
C THR A 487 -7.76 -1.20 1.44
N ARG A 488 -8.19 -1.58 0.22
CA ARG A 488 -7.25 -1.90 -0.88
C ARG A 488 -6.73 -0.65 -1.57
N SER A 489 -7.67 0.21 -1.97
CA SER A 489 -7.45 1.56 -2.46
C SER A 489 -7.42 2.56 -1.32
N ALA A 490 -6.63 3.62 -1.46
CA ALA A 490 -6.56 4.71 -0.50
C ALA A 490 -6.16 6.02 -1.17
N THR A 491 -6.78 7.10 -0.67
CA THR A 491 -6.31 8.49 -0.78
C THR A 491 -5.76 8.98 0.55
N ALA A 492 -5.08 10.12 0.56
CA ALA A 492 -4.65 10.79 1.79
C ALA A 492 -5.80 10.98 2.81
N GLY A 493 -7.03 11.23 2.33
CA GLY A 493 -8.19 11.38 3.19
C GLY A 493 -8.90 10.08 3.56
N THR A 494 -8.73 9.01 2.77
CA THR A 494 -9.17 7.65 3.17
C THR A 494 -8.47 7.21 4.47
N LEU A 495 -7.22 7.64 4.70
CA LEU A 495 -6.44 7.31 5.89
C LEU A 495 -6.98 7.94 7.19
N ARG A 496 -7.90 8.91 7.12
CA ARG A 496 -8.66 9.41 8.29
C ARG A 496 -9.70 8.42 8.82
N TYR A 497 -10.00 7.37 8.06
CA TYR A 497 -11.07 6.40 8.35
C TYR A 497 -10.61 4.94 8.28
N CYS A 498 -9.60 4.65 7.45
CA CYS A 498 -9.05 3.30 7.27
C CYS A 498 -7.68 3.17 7.94
N ALA A 499 -7.63 2.46 9.07
CA ALA A 499 -6.42 2.30 9.87
C ALA A 499 -5.37 1.35 9.25
N SER A 500 -5.73 0.53 8.26
CA SER A 500 -4.78 -0.37 7.59
C SER A 500 -5.07 -0.52 6.09
N SER A 501 -4.01 -0.83 5.33
CA SER A 501 -4.06 -1.22 3.93
C SER A 501 -3.03 -2.34 3.67
N TRP A 502 -3.08 -2.93 2.48
CA TRP A 502 -2.11 -3.92 2.03
C TRP A 502 -1.86 -3.78 0.52
N SER A 503 -0.83 -4.41 -0.02
CA SER A 503 -0.43 -4.25 -1.43
C SER A 503 -1.34 -4.89 -2.48
N GLY A 504 -2.56 -5.30 -2.12
CA GLY A 504 -3.44 -6.04 -3.01
C GLY A 504 -2.80 -7.36 -3.47
N ASP A 505 -3.11 -7.73 -4.71
CA ASP A 505 -3.09 -9.12 -5.15
C ASP A 505 -1.70 -9.50 -5.72
N ASN A 506 -0.68 -9.57 -4.85
CA ASN A 506 0.73 -9.73 -5.24
C ASN A 506 1.10 -11.14 -5.75
N VAL A 507 2.00 -11.23 -6.72
CA VAL A 507 2.46 -12.51 -7.31
C VAL A 507 3.38 -13.28 -6.35
N THR A 508 3.29 -14.62 -6.43
CA THR A 508 4.18 -15.56 -5.74
C THR A 508 5.56 -15.64 -6.40
N SER A 509 6.45 -14.71 -6.07
CA SER A 509 7.82 -14.71 -6.58
C SER A 509 8.84 -14.17 -5.57
N TRP A 510 10.10 -14.57 -5.75
CA TRP A 510 11.22 -14.03 -4.99
C TRP A 510 11.38 -12.51 -5.16
N ASP A 511 11.14 -12.01 -6.38
CA ASP A 511 11.15 -10.59 -6.68
C ASP A 511 9.98 -9.86 -6.00
N GLY A 512 8.78 -10.46 -5.95
CA GLY A 512 7.64 -9.96 -5.20
C GLY A 512 7.95 -9.79 -3.70
N MET A 513 8.61 -10.78 -3.09
CA MET A 513 9.07 -10.71 -1.69
C MET A 513 10.15 -9.63 -1.46
N LYS A 514 10.94 -9.31 -2.49
CA LYS A 514 12.02 -8.30 -2.44
C LYS A 514 11.47 -6.88 -2.62
N GLY A 515 10.69 -6.65 -3.67
CA GLY A 515 10.07 -5.37 -3.97
C GLY A 515 9.04 -4.94 -2.92
N ALA A 516 8.41 -5.90 -2.23
CA ALA A 516 7.55 -5.66 -1.07
C ALA A 516 8.16 -4.69 -0.04
N ASN A 517 9.46 -4.81 0.26
CA ASN A 517 10.13 -3.90 1.19
C ASN A 517 10.10 -2.44 0.70
N ALA A 518 10.39 -2.20 -0.58
CA ALA A 518 10.32 -0.86 -1.16
C ALA A 518 8.89 -0.31 -1.18
N LEU A 519 7.89 -1.15 -1.47
CA LEU A 519 6.47 -0.77 -1.40
C LEU A 519 6.07 -0.38 0.04
N SER A 520 6.45 -1.18 1.05
CA SER A 520 6.16 -0.89 2.47
C SER A 520 6.86 0.38 2.96
N LEU A 521 8.11 0.64 2.56
CA LEU A 521 8.81 1.89 2.88
C LEU A 521 8.12 3.11 2.27
N THR A 522 7.73 3.02 1.00
CA THR A 522 7.03 4.10 0.28
C THR A 522 5.66 4.38 0.89
N ALA A 523 4.93 3.32 1.24
CA ALA A 523 3.63 3.38 1.91
C ALA A 523 3.72 4.05 3.30
N GLY A 524 4.71 3.66 4.11
CA GLY A 524 4.91 4.23 5.45
C GLY A 524 5.21 5.74 5.43
N MET A 525 5.96 6.21 4.43
CA MET A 525 6.22 7.64 4.20
C MET A 525 4.96 8.41 3.76
N CYS A 526 3.98 7.71 3.18
CA CYS A 526 2.66 8.23 2.83
C CYS A 526 1.59 7.94 3.92
N LEU A 527 2.02 7.77 5.18
CA LEU A 527 1.19 7.52 6.37
C LEU A 527 0.39 6.20 6.39
N MET A 528 0.53 5.35 5.39
CA MET A 528 0.06 3.96 5.44
C MET A 528 1.02 3.15 6.32
N GLN A 529 0.93 3.33 7.64
CA GLN A 529 1.92 2.83 8.60
C GLN A 529 1.52 1.50 9.28
N CYS A 530 0.24 1.11 9.22
CA CYS A 530 -0.17 -0.29 9.37
C CYS A 530 -0.35 -0.95 7.99
N TYR A 531 0.76 -1.15 7.29
CA TYR A 531 0.82 -1.76 5.96
C TYR A 531 1.36 -3.18 5.98
N GLY A 532 1.17 -3.91 4.88
CA GLY A 532 1.81 -5.19 4.65
C GLY A 532 1.43 -5.79 3.30
N HIS A 533 1.80 -7.05 3.13
CA HIS A 533 1.62 -7.82 1.89
C HIS A 533 0.87 -9.11 2.19
N ASP A 534 0.39 -9.79 1.16
CA ASP A 534 -0.17 -11.12 1.32
C ASP A 534 0.97 -12.15 1.20
N ILE A 535 1.31 -12.72 2.36
CA ILE A 535 2.55 -13.45 2.63
C ILE A 535 2.55 -14.80 1.91
N GLY A 536 3.61 -15.05 1.14
CA GLY A 536 3.71 -16.21 0.25
C GLY A 536 3.04 -16.01 -1.13
N GLY A 537 2.58 -14.79 -1.44
CA GLY A 537 1.94 -14.44 -2.70
C GLY A 537 0.43 -14.70 -2.71
N PHE A 538 -0.34 -13.73 -3.18
CA PHE A 538 -1.77 -13.90 -3.39
C PHE A 538 -2.07 -14.79 -4.62
N GLU A 539 -1.47 -14.46 -5.76
CA GLU A 539 -1.67 -15.10 -7.08
C GLU A 539 -0.41 -15.85 -7.54
N GLY A 540 -0.54 -16.75 -8.51
CA GLY A 540 0.53 -17.54 -9.11
C GLY A 540 0.66 -18.93 -8.47
N PRO A 541 1.79 -19.62 -8.69
CA PRO A 541 2.01 -20.95 -8.16
C PRO A 541 2.02 -20.97 -6.62
N GLN A 542 1.92 -22.17 -6.04
CA GLN A 542 2.21 -22.35 -4.62
C GLN A 542 3.70 -22.02 -4.34
N PRO A 543 4.02 -21.34 -3.23
CA PRO A 543 5.41 -21.07 -2.87
C PRO A 543 6.13 -22.38 -2.52
N SER A 544 7.42 -22.49 -2.85
CA SER A 544 8.23 -23.62 -2.38
C SER A 544 8.37 -23.59 -0.84
N PRO A 545 8.72 -24.71 -0.18
CA PRO A 545 8.92 -24.74 1.28
C PRO A 545 9.93 -23.67 1.75
N GLU A 546 10.99 -23.43 0.98
CA GLU A 546 11.95 -22.35 1.23
C GLU A 546 11.31 -20.96 1.07
N LEU A 547 10.61 -20.69 -0.05
CA LEU A 547 10.01 -19.39 -0.30
C LEU A 547 8.93 -19.04 0.74
N LEU A 548 8.11 -20.01 1.15
CA LEU A 548 7.13 -19.85 2.22
C LEU A 548 7.81 -19.44 3.52
N VAL A 549 8.84 -20.18 3.95
CA VAL A 549 9.57 -19.87 5.19
C VAL A 549 10.26 -18.51 5.10
N ARG A 550 10.88 -18.15 3.97
CA ARG A 550 11.47 -16.81 3.79
C ARG A 550 10.45 -15.70 3.89
N TRP A 551 9.26 -15.88 3.29
CA TRP A 551 8.20 -14.87 3.33
C TRP A 551 7.62 -14.71 4.73
N VAL A 552 7.49 -15.81 5.50
CA VAL A 552 7.08 -15.75 6.91
C VAL A 552 8.19 -15.14 7.79
N GLN A 553 9.47 -15.47 7.55
CA GLN A 553 10.62 -14.86 8.25
C GLN A 553 10.65 -13.33 8.07
N GLN A 554 10.39 -12.82 6.87
CA GLN A 554 10.25 -11.37 6.63
C GLN A 554 8.95 -10.82 7.23
N GLY A 555 7.82 -11.51 7.00
CA GLY A 555 6.48 -11.04 7.34
C GLY A 555 6.23 -10.83 8.82
N ILE A 556 6.91 -11.54 9.72
CA ILE A 556 6.75 -11.28 11.16
C ILE A 556 7.28 -9.91 11.60
N TYR A 557 8.03 -9.19 10.76
CA TYR A 557 8.55 -7.86 11.04
C TYR A 557 7.77 -6.72 10.34
N SER A 558 6.83 -7.00 9.43
CA SER A 558 5.98 -5.97 8.80
C SER A 558 4.79 -5.57 9.69
N PRO A 559 4.26 -4.34 9.65
CA PRO A 559 3.18 -3.90 10.55
C PRO A 559 1.94 -4.83 10.53
N ARG A 560 1.37 -5.09 9.34
CA ARG A 560 0.38 -6.15 9.09
C ARG A 560 1.10 -7.45 8.72
N PHE A 561 0.75 -8.56 9.35
CA PHE A 561 1.22 -9.91 9.01
C PHE A 561 0.03 -10.81 8.66
N ALA A 562 -0.16 -11.10 7.37
CA ALA A 562 -1.28 -11.91 6.89
C ALA A 562 -0.88 -12.92 5.82
N ILE A 563 -1.28 -14.18 5.99
CA ILE A 563 -1.18 -15.21 4.94
C ILE A 563 -2.57 -15.34 4.33
N ASN A 564 -2.76 -14.73 3.17
CA ASN A 564 -4.00 -14.70 2.39
C ASN A 564 -3.66 -14.91 0.92
N CYS A 565 -4.56 -15.53 0.14
CA CYS A 565 -4.30 -15.83 -1.27
C CYS A 565 -5.54 -16.29 -2.04
N TYR A 566 -5.39 -16.34 -3.36
CA TYR A 566 -6.27 -17.03 -4.29
C TYR A 566 -5.39 -17.69 -5.35
N LYS A 567 -4.91 -18.90 -5.09
CA LYS A 567 -4.00 -19.61 -6.01
C LYS A 567 -4.80 -20.15 -7.19
N THR A 568 -4.78 -19.45 -8.32
CA THR A 568 -5.40 -19.95 -9.55
C THR A 568 -4.47 -20.90 -10.30
N SER A 569 -5.02 -21.75 -11.17
CA SER A 569 -4.25 -22.62 -12.06
C SER A 569 -5.03 -22.90 -13.34
N PRO A 570 -4.37 -23.21 -14.48
CA PRO A 570 -5.07 -23.46 -15.75
C PRO A 570 -6.22 -24.48 -15.67
N ASP A 571 -6.14 -25.42 -14.72
CA ASP A 571 -7.14 -26.47 -14.48
C ASP A 571 -8.20 -26.09 -13.42
N ASN A 572 -8.00 -25.04 -12.61
CA ASN A 572 -8.95 -24.55 -11.60
C ASN A 572 -8.80 -23.04 -11.33
N ASN A 573 -9.66 -22.24 -11.97
CA ASN A 573 -9.73 -20.78 -11.81
C ASN A 573 -10.99 -20.31 -11.04
N THR A 574 -11.76 -21.20 -10.41
CA THR A 574 -13.08 -20.85 -9.83
C THR A 574 -13.05 -20.77 -8.30
N VAL A 575 -12.42 -21.75 -7.64
CA VAL A 575 -12.35 -21.82 -6.16
C VAL A 575 -10.95 -21.46 -5.65
N GLY A 576 -9.91 -21.80 -6.43
CA GLY A 576 -8.51 -21.58 -6.08
C GLY A 576 -7.99 -22.49 -4.96
N ASP A 577 -6.67 -22.52 -4.81
CA ASP A 577 -5.97 -23.14 -3.68
C ASP A 577 -5.49 -22.11 -2.64
N VAL A 578 -5.00 -22.61 -1.51
CA VAL A 578 -4.58 -21.82 -0.35
C VAL A 578 -3.15 -22.12 0.10
N ILE A 579 -2.52 -21.15 0.75
CA ILE A 579 -1.34 -21.35 1.59
C ILE A 579 -1.83 -21.59 3.01
N GLU A 580 -1.39 -22.70 3.62
CA GLU A 580 -1.57 -22.96 5.05
C GLU A 580 -0.17 -22.94 5.73
N PRO A 581 -0.03 -22.45 6.97
CA PRO A 581 1.23 -22.52 7.72
C PRO A 581 1.83 -23.94 7.86
N TRP A 582 0.99 -24.96 7.68
CA TRP A 582 1.31 -26.39 7.77
C TRP A 582 1.26 -27.13 6.42
N MET A 583 1.25 -26.42 5.29
CA MET A 583 1.14 -27.07 3.96
C MET A 583 2.33 -27.97 3.59
N TYR A 584 3.45 -27.84 4.31
CA TYR A 584 4.64 -28.68 4.21
C TYR A 584 5.01 -29.22 5.60
N GLU A 585 5.03 -30.54 5.77
CA GLU A 585 5.29 -31.18 7.07
C GLU A 585 6.70 -30.85 7.57
N GLU A 586 7.68 -30.80 6.65
CA GLU A 586 9.08 -30.52 6.92
C GLU A 586 9.36 -29.07 7.34
N THR A 587 8.43 -28.13 7.13
CA THR A 587 8.57 -26.73 7.59
C THR A 587 7.56 -26.32 8.65
N THR A 588 6.49 -27.10 8.89
CA THR A 588 5.39 -26.75 9.81
C THR A 588 5.88 -26.29 11.19
N ALA A 589 6.85 -27.01 11.77
CA ALA A 589 7.43 -26.66 13.07
C ALA A 589 8.18 -25.31 13.04
N LEU A 590 8.97 -25.07 11.99
CA LEU A 590 9.72 -23.83 11.80
C LEU A 590 8.77 -22.65 11.56
N VAL A 591 7.76 -22.81 10.71
CA VAL A 591 6.72 -21.79 10.45
C VAL A 591 5.97 -21.45 11.73
N ARG A 592 5.57 -22.45 12.54
CA ARG A 592 5.02 -22.23 13.88
C ARG A 592 5.95 -21.39 14.74
N ASP A 593 7.21 -21.77 14.87
CA ASP A 593 8.13 -21.13 15.82
C ASP A 593 8.47 -19.68 15.41
N ILE A 594 8.46 -19.38 14.10
CA ILE A 594 8.52 -18.01 13.56
C ILE A 594 7.22 -17.25 13.88
N ILE A 595 6.03 -17.85 13.67
CA ILE A 595 4.76 -17.23 14.06
C ILE A 595 4.70 -17.00 15.58
N LYS A 596 5.21 -17.89 16.42
CA LYS A 596 5.32 -17.66 17.86
C LYS A 596 6.24 -16.48 18.20
N ARG A 597 7.34 -16.30 17.48
CA ARG A 597 8.16 -15.07 17.57
C ARG A 597 7.39 -13.80 17.20
N ARG A 598 6.41 -13.85 16.29
CA ARG A 598 5.52 -12.70 16.02
C ARG A 598 4.77 -12.25 17.28
N TYR A 599 4.18 -13.19 18.03
CA TYR A 599 3.44 -12.87 19.25
C TYR A 599 4.37 -12.37 20.37
N GLU A 600 5.57 -12.97 20.53
CA GLU A 600 6.60 -12.47 21.45
C GLU A 600 6.86 -10.97 21.23
N ILE A 601 6.94 -10.49 19.98
CA ILE A 601 7.26 -9.08 19.66
C ILE A 601 6.04 -8.17 19.45
N ILE A 602 4.80 -8.63 19.70
CA ILE A 602 3.61 -7.77 19.62
C ILE A 602 3.75 -6.49 20.47
N PRO A 603 4.26 -6.49 21.72
CA PRO A 603 4.40 -5.26 22.50
C PRO A 603 5.30 -4.20 21.83
N TYR A 604 6.37 -4.62 21.14
CA TYR A 604 7.23 -3.71 20.39
C TYR A 604 6.53 -3.17 19.13
N LEU A 605 5.96 -4.05 18.30
CA LEU A 605 5.19 -3.66 17.10
C LEU A 605 4.03 -2.73 17.43
N TYR A 606 3.36 -3.00 18.54
CA TYR A 606 2.23 -2.23 19.04
C TYR A 606 2.66 -0.87 19.58
N SER A 607 3.76 -0.81 20.35
CA SER A 607 4.39 0.44 20.75
C SER A 607 4.78 1.31 19.55
N LEU A 608 5.30 0.72 18.46
CA LEU A 608 5.60 1.44 17.22
C LEU A 608 4.33 1.97 16.53
N SER A 609 3.19 1.27 16.65
CA SER A 609 1.90 1.79 16.18
C SER A 609 1.37 2.94 17.03
N LEU A 610 1.68 2.97 18.33
CA LEU A 610 1.36 4.11 19.20
C LEU A 610 2.30 5.30 18.95
N GLU A 611 3.58 5.08 18.67
CA GLU A 611 4.51 6.11 18.16
C GLU A 611 4.02 6.67 16.81
N SER A 612 3.60 5.79 15.90
CA SER A 612 3.01 6.16 14.60
C SER A 612 1.77 7.06 14.76
N HIS A 613 0.82 6.70 15.62
CA HIS A 613 -0.37 7.52 15.91
C HIS A 613 -0.05 8.90 16.49
N THR A 614 1.01 9.01 17.30
CA THR A 614 1.32 10.23 18.07
C THR A 614 2.40 11.13 17.46
N HIS A 615 3.27 10.58 16.61
CA HIS A 615 4.46 11.26 16.06
C HIS A 615 4.66 10.98 14.56
N ALA A 616 3.65 10.42 13.87
CA ALA A 616 3.66 10.06 12.44
C ALA A 616 4.86 9.22 11.98
N THR A 617 5.57 8.57 12.91
CA THR A 617 6.84 7.92 12.62
C THR A 617 6.57 6.47 12.18
N PRO A 618 7.00 6.05 10.96
CA PRO A 618 6.73 4.70 10.47
C PRO A 618 7.32 3.61 11.38
N PRO A 619 6.64 2.47 11.61
CA PRO A 619 7.26 1.32 12.24
C PRO A 619 8.40 0.75 11.38
N GLN A 620 8.18 0.61 10.07
CA GLN A 620 9.18 0.16 9.09
C GLN A 620 9.79 1.39 8.38
N ARG A 621 11.10 1.60 8.52
CA ARG A 621 11.82 2.84 8.16
C ARG A 621 12.99 2.54 7.22
N TRP A 622 13.29 3.49 6.33
CA TRP A 622 14.42 3.39 5.40
C TRP A 622 15.76 3.35 6.18
N THR A 623 16.77 2.63 5.67
CA THR A 623 18.08 2.48 6.35
C THR A 623 18.73 3.84 6.70
N GLY A 624 18.49 4.88 5.89
CA GLY A 624 18.99 6.23 6.12
C GLY A 624 18.17 7.13 7.07
N TRP A 625 17.02 6.68 7.58
CA TRP A 625 16.17 7.46 8.49
C TRP A 625 16.85 7.66 9.85
N GLY A 626 17.16 8.91 10.23
CA GLY A 626 17.99 9.21 11.41
C GLY A 626 19.49 8.92 11.20
N TYR A 627 19.89 8.62 9.97
CA TYR A 627 21.24 8.31 9.51
C TYR A 627 21.63 9.15 8.28
N GLU A 628 20.91 10.25 8.02
CA GLU A 628 21.07 11.14 6.86
C GLU A 628 22.48 11.74 6.75
N SER A 629 23.24 11.77 7.85
CA SER A 629 24.65 12.18 7.90
C SER A 629 25.63 11.20 7.22
N ASP A 630 25.19 10.00 6.84
CA ASP A 630 26.05 8.94 6.31
C ASP A 630 26.13 8.98 4.77
N PRO A 631 27.31 9.23 4.15
CA PRO A 631 27.43 9.28 2.69
C PRO A 631 27.07 7.97 1.96
N GLU A 632 27.12 6.81 2.63
CA GLU A 632 26.78 5.53 1.99
C GLU A 632 25.28 5.42 1.68
N VAL A 633 24.39 5.88 2.56
CA VAL A 633 22.93 5.70 2.39
C VAL A 633 22.38 6.44 1.17
N TRP A 634 23.04 7.52 0.75
CA TRP A 634 22.69 8.31 -0.43
C TRP A 634 23.36 7.79 -1.71
N SER A 635 24.64 7.42 -1.63
CA SER A 635 25.41 7.01 -2.80
C SER A 635 25.10 5.57 -3.23
N ASN A 636 24.85 4.66 -2.29
CA ASN A 636 24.62 3.25 -2.59
C ASN A 636 23.18 2.97 -3.03
N LYS A 637 23.02 2.39 -4.23
CA LYS A 637 21.70 2.14 -4.82
C LYS A 637 20.90 1.07 -4.08
N ASN A 638 21.52 0.00 -3.55
CA ASN A 638 20.81 -0.99 -2.72
C ASN A 638 20.08 -0.36 -1.52
N LEU A 639 20.61 0.75 -1.00
CA LEU A 639 20.04 1.47 0.14
C LEU A 639 18.97 2.47 -0.31
N THR A 640 19.18 3.25 -1.38
CA THR A 640 18.13 4.14 -1.94
C THR A 640 16.97 3.38 -2.57
N ASP A 641 17.20 2.14 -3.03
CA ASP A 641 16.19 1.31 -3.66
C ASP A 641 15.27 0.64 -2.61
N GLY A 642 15.72 0.52 -1.35
CA GLY A 642 14.89 0.14 -0.20
C GLY A 642 14.51 -1.36 -0.12
N GLU A 643 15.09 -2.21 -0.96
CA GLU A 643 14.58 -3.57 -1.15
C GLU A 643 15.18 -4.64 -0.23
N THR A 644 16.45 -4.51 0.16
CA THR A 644 17.20 -5.61 0.80
C THR A 644 17.30 -5.52 2.32
N GLN A 645 17.05 -4.34 2.89
CA GLN A 645 17.12 -4.08 4.33
C GLN A 645 16.33 -2.83 4.76
N TYR A 646 15.82 -2.85 5.99
CA TYR A 646 15.08 -1.75 6.60
C TYR A 646 15.24 -1.75 8.12
N TRP A 647 14.95 -0.61 8.75
CA TRP A 647 14.81 -0.50 10.20
C TRP A 647 13.38 -0.86 10.62
N LEU A 648 13.23 -1.65 11.68
CA LEU A 648 11.98 -1.81 12.42
C LEU A 648 12.13 -1.08 13.77
N GLY A 649 11.46 0.08 13.88
CA GLY A 649 11.70 1.07 14.92
C GLY A 649 13.14 1.59 14.90
N ASP A 650 13.70 1.91 16.07
CA ASP A 650 15.11 2.31 16.22
C ASP A 650 16.03 1.18 16.73
N ALA A 651 15.46 0.01 17.06
CA ALA A 651 16.20 -1.09 17.70
C ALA A 651 16.70 -2.16 16.71
N LEU A 652 15.94 -2.52 15.67
CA LEU A 652 16.24 -3.70 14.83
C LEU A 652 16.47 -3.30 13.38
N LEU A 653 17.65 -3.63 12.82
CA LEU A 653 17.91 -3.60 11.40
C LEU A 653 17.64 -4.98 10.80
N VAL A 654 16.59 -5.09 9.99
CA VAL A 654 16.17 -6.33 9.33
C VAL A 654 16.72 -6.37 7.91
N GLY A 655 17.40 -7.46 7.55
CA GLY A 655 17.82 -7.78 6.20
C GLY A 655 17.12 -9.02 5.67
N GLY A 656 17.39 -9.42 4.43
CA GLY A 656 16.74 -10.59 3.84
C GLY A 656 17.57 -11.36 2.82
N VAL A 657 17.08 -12.56 2.50
CA VAL A 657 17.59 -13.41 1.41
C VAL A 657 16.47 -13.53 0.39
N PHE A 658 16.76 -13.12 -0.84
CA PHE A 658 15.76 -12.93 -1.90
C PHE A 658 16.03 -13.79 -3.14
N GLN A 659 16.73 -14.90 -2.98
CA GLN A 659 17.03 -15.88 -4.03
C GLN A 659 17.08 -17.31 -3.42
N PRO A 660 16.70 -18.36 -4.18
CA PRO A 660 16.59 -19.72 -3.65
C PRO A 660 17.95 -20.39 -3.40
N ARG A 661 18.07 -21.03 -2.24
CA ARG A 661 19.24 -21.74 -1.68
C ARG A 661 20.40 -20.84 -1.22
N GLU A 662 20.24 -19.52 -1.25
CA GLU A 662 21.23 -18.61 -0.70
C GLU A 662 21.25 -18.70 0.84
N GLN A 663 22.46 -18.75 1.41
CA GLN A 663 22.70 -18.98 2.86
C GLN A 663 23.41 -17.82 3.56
N THR A 664 23.67 -16.74 2.83
CA THR A 664 24.29 -15.50 3.33
C THR A 664 23.57 -14.31 2.73
N SER A 665 23.47 -13.22 3.49
CA SER A 665 22.97 -11.94 2.99
C SER A 665 23.89 -10.81 3.41
N LYS A 666 23.98 -9.79 2.56
CA LYS A 666 24.91 -8.68 2.72
C LYS A 666 24.16 -7.43 3.17
N VAL A 667 24.48 -6.95 4.37
CA VAL A 667 23.75 -5.88 5.07
C VAL A 667 24.70 -4.71 5.38
N TYR A 668 24.26 -3.48 5.16
CA TYR A 668 24.96 -2.27 5.58
C TYR A 668 24.53 -1.84 6.97
N LEU A 669 25.50 -1.52 7.82
CA LEU A 669 25.31 -1.05 9.18
C LEU A 669 25.53 0.47 9.20
N PRO A 670 24.48 1.32 9.18
CA PRO A 670 24.66 2.76 9.01
C PRO A 670 25.30 3.42 10.24
N LYS A 671 26.17 4.41 10.02
CA LYS A 671 26.85 5.20 11.06
C LYS A 671 26.16 6.54 11.28
N ASN A 672 26.09 6.97 12.53
CA ASN A 672 25.56 8.29 12.88
C ASN A 672 26.72 9.15 13.40
N ALA A 673 26.86 10.39 12.89
CA ALA A 673 27.98 11.27 13.26
C ALA A 673 28.03 11.64 14.76
N SER A 674 26.88 11.55 15.46
CA SER A 674 26.77 11.76 16.91
C SER A 674 27.03 10.49 17.74
N GLN A 675 27.22 9.33 17.10
CA GLN A 675 27.49 8.03 17.73
C GLN A 675 28.64 7.31 16.99
N PRO A 676 29.89 7.80 17.09
CA PRO A 676 31.02 7.26 16.32
C PRO A 676 31.36 5.81 16.69
N ASP A 677 31.19 5.45 17.97
CA ASP A 677 31.42 4.09 18.50
C ASP A 677 30.18 3.19 18.40
N LEU A 678 29.21 3.53 17.54
CA LEU A 678 27.99 2.74 17.37
C LEU A 678 28.31 1.31 16.91
N GLN A 679 27.66 0.34 17.56
CA GLN A 679 27.77 -1.09 17.23
C GLN A 679 26.40 -1.71 16.94
N PHE A 680 26.45 -2.85 16.27
CA PHE A 680 25.32 -3.71 15.94
C PHE A 680 25.61 -5.13 16.42
N LEU A 681 24.60 -5.80 16.98
CA LEU A 681 24.65 -7.15 17.48
C LEU A 681 23.80 -8.06 16.58
N ASP A 682 24.44 -8.99 15.89
CA ASP A 682 23.72 -10.00 15.11
C ASP A 682 23.03 -11.01 16.05
N LEU A 683 21.70 -11.06 15.99
CA LEU A 683 20.89 -11.90 16.87
C LEU A 683 20.83 -13.37 16.44
N ASN A 684 21.34 -13.71 15.25
CA ASN A 684 21.07 -14.98 14.56
C ASN A 684 22.09 -16.08 14.82
N ASN A 685 23.33 -15.70 15.13
CA ASN A 685 24.43 -16.63 15.33
C ASN A 685 24.70 -16.89 16.82
N ALA A 686 25.14 -18.10 17.15
CA ALA A 686 25.53 -18.50 18.51
C ALA A 686 26.98 -19.05 18.49
N PRO A 687 27.95 -18.42 19.17
CA PRO A 687 27.84 -17.14 19.88
C PRO A 687 27.58 -15.95 18.94
N GLN A 688 26.93 -14.91 19.46
CA GLN A 688 26.57 -13.73 18.68
C GLN A 688 27.78 -12.86 18.31
N THR A 689 27.68 -12.20 17.16
CA THR A 689 28.76 -11.35 16.62
C THR A 689 28.41 -9.87 16.75
N TYR A 690 29.39 -9.09 17.21
CA TYR A 690 29.32 -7.64 17.30
C TYR A 690 30.07 -7.01 16.12
N TYR A 691 29.45 -6.03 15.48
CA TYR A 691 30.03 -5.28 14.36
C TYR A 691 29.99 -3.77 14.64
N ASN A 692 31.01 -3.03 14.24
CA ASN A 692 30.97 -1.56 14.27
C ASN A 692 30.10 -1.02 13.13
N ALA A 693 29.53 0.16 13.30
CA ALA A 693 28.81 0.89 12.26
C ALA A 693 29.74 1.34 11.11
N GLY A 694 29.13 1.77 10.00
CA GLY A 694 29.80 2.34 8.83
C GLY A 694 30.32 1.33 7.80
N GLN A 695 29.94 0.05 7.89
CA GLN A 695 30.46 -1.03 7.04
C GLN A 695 29.37 -1.96 6.50
N TRP A 696 29.67 -2.62 5.37
CA TRP A 696 28.90 -3.77 4.87
C TRP A 696 29.41 -5.06 5.50
N VAL A 697 28.50 -5.92 5.96
CA VAL A 697 28.78 -7.23 6.55
C VAL A 697 28.05 -8.34 5.81
N ASP A 698 28.68 -9.50 5.68
CA ASP A 698 28.06 -10.72 5.12
C ASP A 698 27.59 -11.60 6.29
N VAL A 699 26.28 -11.73 6.47
CA VAL A 699 25.62 -12.39 7.62
C VAL A 699 25.14 -13.79 7.22
N PRO A 700 25.50 -14.86 7.97
CA PRO A 700 24.90 -16.17 7.80
C PRO A 700 23.39 -16.15 8.03
N ALA A 701 22.63 -16.69 7.08
CA ALA A 701 21.17 -16.68 7.08
C ALA A 701 20.65 -17.92 6.33
N LYS A 702 20.73 -19.12 6.93
CA LYS A 702 20.14 -20.32 6.32
C LYS A 702 18.62 -20.27 6.48
N TRP A 703 17.87 -20.68 5.46
CA TRP A 703 16.39 -20.59 5.49
C TRP A 703 15.75 -21.43 6.59
N THR A 704 16.39 -22.53 7.01
CA THR A 704 15.98 -23.37 8.14
C THR A 704 16.29 -22.77 9.51
N GLU A 705 16.97 -21.61 9.57
CA GLU A 705 17.44 -20.96 10.79
C GLU A 705 16.81 -19.56 10.89
N SER A 706 17.24 -18.60 10.05
CA SER A 706 16.71 -17.24 10.08
C SER A 706 17.09 -16.38 8.85
N ILE A 707 16.65 -15.11 8.90
CA ILE A 707 17.11 -13.97 8.08
C ILE A 707 18.03 -13.06 8.91
N PRO A 708 18.83 -12.17 8.32
CA PRO A 708 19.59 -11.19 9.08
C PRO A 708 18.68 -10.28 9.90
N VAL A 709 18.96 -10.19 11.20
CA VAL A 709 18.34 -9.26 12.15
C VAL A 709 19.44 -8.82 13.10
N LEU A 710 19.84 -7.56 13.00
CA LEU A 710 20.89 -6.98 13.84
C LEU A 710 20.29 -5.92 14.76
N ALA A 711 20.45 -6.11 16.06
CA ALA A 711 20.04 -5.11 17.03
C ALA A 711 21.07 -3.99 17.12
N LYS A 712 20.59 -2.75 17.24
CA LYS A 712 21.42 -1.58 17.56
C LYS A 712 21.93 -1.71 19.00
N VAL A 713 23.24 -1.69 19.21
CA VAL A 713 23.80 -1.77 20.57
C VAL A 713 23.39 -0.54 21.37
N GLY A 714 22.91 -0.77 22.60
CA GLY A 714 22.26 0.25 23.43
C GLY A 714 20.74 0.31 23.30
N SER A 715 20.15 -0.36 22.30
CA SER A 715 18.69 -0.47 22.21
C SER A 715 18.12 -1.56 23.12
N ALA A 716 16.79 -1.61 23.20
CA ALA A 716 16.02 -2.64 23.90
C ALA A 716 14.62 -2.77 23.28
N ILE A 717 13.98 -3.94 23.35
CA ILE A 717 12.59 -4.14 22.89
C ILE A 717 11.73 -4.86 23.94
N PRO A 718 10.48 -4.41 24.18
CA PRO A 718 9.53 -5.11 25.04
C PRO A 718 8.96 -6.35 24.33
N VAL A 719 8.83 -7.45 25.07
CA VAL A 719 8.28 -8.72 24.59
C VAL A 719 7.28 -9.34 25.55
N GLY A 720 6.31 -10.05 24.99
CA GLY A 720 5.19 -10.69 25.69
C GLY A 720 5.20 -12.21 25.57
N ARG A 721 4.04 -12.83 25.75
CA ARG A 721 3.85 -14.28 25.56
C ARG A 721 4.03 -14.68 24.09
N SER A 722 4.41 -15.93 23.84
CA SER A 722 4.58 -16.51 22.48
C SER A 722 3.28 -17.04 21.87
N GLU A 723 2.14 -16.56 22.37
CA GLU A 723 0.78 -17.01 22.08
C GLU A 723 -0.19 -15.80 22.05
N GLN A 724 -1.44 -16.04 21.66
CA GLN A 724 -2.46 -14.98 21.66
C GLN A 724 -2.94 -14.68 23.09
N VAL A 725 -2.92 -13.41 23.47
CA VAL A 725 -3.40 -12.91 24.78
C VAL A 725 -4.69 -12.10 24.64
N LEU A 726 -5.47 -12.03 25.72
CA LEU A 726 -6.57 -11.08 25.87
C LEU A 726 -6.02 -9.64 25.96
N ALA A 727 -6.60 -8.69 25.23
CA ALA A 727 -6.23 -7.29 25.40
C ALA A 727 -6.86 -6.72 26.68
N MET A 728 -6.19 -5.79 27.37
CA MET A 728 -6.67 -5.27 28.67
C MET A 728 -8.03 -4.55 28.59
N GLY A 729 -8.41 -4.06 27.41
CA GLY A 729 -9.72 -3.47 27.12
C GLY A 729 -10.79 -4.44 26.60
N ASP A 730 -10.47 -5.73 26.41
CA ASP A 730 -11.46 -6.71 25.92
C ASP A 730 -12.49 -7.03 27.01
N ALA A 731 -13.70 -6.51 26.87
CA ALA A 731 -14.80 -6.68 27.82
C ALA A 731 -15.33 -8.12 27.97
N SER A 732 -14.82 -9.07 27.18
CA SER A 732 -15.17 -10.50 27.30
C SER A 732 -14.03 -11.39 26.77
N ASN A 733 -13.93 -12.61 27.32
CA ASN A 733 -12.92 -13.60 26.92
C ASN A 733 -13.58 -14.93 26.49
N PRO A 734 -14.27 -14.98 25.33
CA PRO A 734 -15.03 -16.17 24.91
C PRO A 734 -14.15 -17.39 24.57
N ALA A 735 -12.87 -17.18 24.28
CA ALA A 735 -11.92 -18.24 23.96
C ALA A 735 -11.09 -18.74 25.15
N SER A 736 -11.23 -18.11 26.33
CA SER A 736 -10.37 -18.34 27.50
C SER A 736 -8.88 -18.13 27.20
N LEU A 737 -8.56 -17.07 26.46
CA LEU A 737 -7.18 -16.62 26.22
C LEU A 737 -6.47 -16.31 27.55
N PRO A 738 -5.16 -16.54 27.67
CA PRO A 738 -4.37 -16.00 28.78
C PRO A 738 -4.42 -14.47 28.80
N LEU A 739 -4.23 -13.89 29.99
CA LEU A 739 -4.05 -12.45 30.13
C LEU A 739 -2.70 -12.02 29.53
N ASP A 740 -2.55 -10.74 29.19
CA ASP A 740 -1.24 -10.13 28.91
C ASP A 740 -0.49 -9.85 30.22
N ASP A 741 -0.31 -10.91 31.03
CA ASP A 741 0.24 -10.91 32.40
C ASP A 741 1.76 -11.18 32.46
N TYR A 742 2.42 -11.24 31.31
CA TYR A 742 3.87 -11.40 31.18
C TYR A 742 4.47 -10.29 30.30
N ARG A 743 5.44 -9.56 30.84
CA ARG A 743 6.27 -8.63 30.08
C ARG A 743 7.74 -8.80 30.46
N ALA A 744 8.59 -8.82 29.45
CA ALA A 744 10.03 -8.74 29.62
C ALA A 744 10.62 -7.76 28.60
N VAL A 745 11.89 -7.39 28.76
CA VAL A 745 12.63 -6.59 27.81
C VAL A 745 13.87 -7.35 27.34
N GLU A 746 14.03 -7.49 26.03
CA GLU A 746 15.27 -7.96 25.41
C GLU A 746 16.23 -6.77 25.31
N LEU A 747 17.34 -6.83 26.05
CA LEU A 747 18.39 -5.81 26.04
C LEU A 747 19.47 -6.16 25.02
N PHE A 748 20.03 -5.15 24.35
CA PHE A 748 21.12 -5.30 23.40
C PHE A 748 22.39 -4.55 23.86
N PRO A 749 22.99 -4.94 25.00
CA PRO A 749 24.15 -4.26 25.58
C PRO A 749 25.42 -4.40 24.74
N PRO A 750 26.43 -3.54 24.95
CA PRO A 750 27.79 -3.77 24.44
C PRO A 750 28.42 -4.98 25.13
N LYS A 751 29.40 -5.61 24.46
CA LYS A 751 30.04 -6.87 24.88
C LYS A 751 30.74 -6.82 26.26
N GLY A 752 31.04 -5.63 26.78
CA GLY A 752 31.64 -5.42 28.11
C GLY A 752 31.10 -4.14 28.73
N SER A 753 31.96 -3.39 29.43
CA SER A 753 31.68 -2.05 29.95
C SER A 753 31.06 -1.10 28.92
N SER A 754 30.00 -0.38 29.29
CA SER A 754 29.47 0.78 28.54
C SER A 754 30.23 2.08 28.82
N ASN A 755 31.26 2.01 29.67
CA ASN A 755 32.14 3.12 30.07
C ASN A 755 31.38 4.32 30.68
N GLY A 756 30.31 4.04 31.42
CA GLY A 756 29.44 5.06 32.01
C GLY A 756 28.37 5.61 31.06
N THR A 757 28.27 5.07 29.84
CA THR A 757 27.14 5.37 28.94
C THR A 757 25.89 4.70 29.49
N VAL A 758 24.88 5.51 29.85
CA VAL A 758 23.53 5.06 30.19
C VAL A 758 22.67 5.14 28.93
N PHE A 759 22.22 3.98 28.46
CA PHE A 759 21.25 3.88 27.38
C PHE A 759 19.85 4.08 27.94
N THR A 760 18.95 4.70 27.18
CA THR A 760 17.54 4.92 27.55
C THR A 760 16.66 4.47 26.40
N ASN A 761 15.68 3.61 26.69
CA ASN A 761 14.71 3.11 25.72
C ASN A 761 13.29 3.32 26.28
N VAL A 762 12.34 3.68 25.41
CA VAL A 762 10.95 3.98 25.77
C VAL A 762 10.01 3.11 24.95
N TRP A 763 8.94 2.62 25.57
CA TRP A 763 7.82 2.01 24.85
C TRP A 763 6.47 2.50 25.39
N TYR A 764 5.42 2.23 24.61
CA TYR A 764 4.06 2.71 24.81
C TYR A 764 3.09 1.54 24.88
N GLU A 765 2.14 1.57 25.81
CA GLU A 765 0.98 0.66 25.80
C GLU A 765 -0.31 1.40 26.21
N ASP A 766 -1.45 0.95 25.68
CA ASP A 766 -2.81 1.33 26.07
C ASP A 766 -3.63 0.04 26.28
N ASP A 767 -4.95 0.13 26.45
CA ASP A 767 -5.82 -1.03 26.65
C ASP A 767 -5.95 -1.98 25.43
N GLY A 768 -5.48 -1.55 24.24
CA GLY A 768 -5.51 -2.33 23.00
C GLY A 768 -6.85 -2.34 22.23
N VAL A 769 -7.88 -1.63 22.72
CA VAL A 769 -9.28 -1.72 22.23
C VAL A 769 -9.96 -0.36 22.04
N SER A 770 -9.78 0.60 22.96
CA SER A 770 -10.56 1.84 22.99
C SER A 770 -10.30 2.78 21.79
N PRO A 771 -11.31 3.55 21.34
CA PRO A 771 -11.13 4.65 20.38
C PRO A 771 -10.36 5.85 20.97
N PRO A 772 -9.85 6.76 20.12
CA PRO A 772 -9.31 8.04 20.55
C PRO A 772 -10.31 8.86 21.40
N PRO A 773 -9.87 9.64 22.40
CA PRO A 773 -8.48 9.88 22.79
C PRO A 773 -7.89 8.74 23.62
N ALA A 774 -6.84 8.09 23.10
CA ALA A 774 -6.28 6.90 23.74
C ALA A 774 -5.42 7.23 24.96
N LYS A 775 -5.58 6.40 25.99
CA LYS A 775 -4.84 6.48 27.26
C LYS A 775 -3.49 5.78 27.14
N ILE A 776 -2.61 6.35 26.32
CA ILE A 776 -1.25 5.83 26.11
C ILE A 776 -0.39 6.07 27.36
N SER A 777 -0.07 4.97 28.04
CA SER A 777 0.91 4.91 29.13
C SER A 777 2.31 4.81 28.55
N VAL A 778 3.28 5.38 29.26
CA VAL A 778 4.70 5.44 28.83
C VAL A 778 5.55 4.63 29.79
N PHE A 779 6.44 3.81 29.25
CA PHE A 779 7.38 2.98 29.99
C PHE A 779 8.80 3.31 29.56
N GLU A 780 9.73 3.36 30.52
CA GLU A 780 11.12 3.68 30.28
C GLU A 780 12.03 2.66 30.96
N ILE A 781 13.00 2.14 30.20
CA ILE A 781 14.09 1.32 30.73
C ILE A 781 15.42 2.01 30.42
N LYS A 782 16.18 2.29 31.47
CA LYS A 782 17.56 2.75 31.38
C LYS A 782 18.49 1.60 31.71
N TYR A 783 19.65 1.52 31.04
CA TYR A 783 20.67 0.57 31.45
C TYR A 783 22.10 1.02 31.12
N GLN A 784 23.04 0.53 31.91
CA GLN A 784 24.48 0.62 31.67
C GLN A 784 25.13 -0.74 31.95
N THR A 785 26.36 -0.96 31.49
CA THR A 785 27.06 -2.24 31.69
C THR A 785 28.47 -2.09 32.23
N THR A 786 28.90 -3.11 32.94
CA THR A 786 30.31 -3.40 33.26
C THR A 786 30.73 -4.69 32.55
N ASP A 787 31.96 -5.14 32.80
CA ASP A 787 32.44 -6.42 32.28
C ASP A 787 31.83 -7.65 32.99
N SER A 788 31.13 -7.45 34.12
CA SER A 788 30.50 -8.52 34.92
C SER A 788 29.01 -8.33 35.18
N GLU A 789 28.46 -7.13 34.98
CA GLU A 789 27.08 -6.76 35.33
C GLU A 789 26.37 -5.98 34.23
N VAL A 790 25.06 -6.15 34.15
CA VAL A 790 24.13 -5.25 33.45
C VAL A 790 23.27 -4.58 34.52
N GLN A 791 23.32 -3.25 34.60
CA GLN A 791 22.62 -2.46 35.60
C GLN A 791 21.46 -1.75 34.92
N VAL A 792 20.25 -2.02 35.40
CA VAL A 792 18.98 -1.63 34.80
C VAL A 792 18.20 -0.78 35.79
N GLU A 793 17.64 0.33 35.33
CA GLU A 793 16.64 1.13 36.04
C GLU A 793 15.34 1.10 35.21
N TYR A 794 14.21 0.95 35.88
CA TYR A 794 12.89 0.91 35.25
C TYR A 794 11.96 1.94 35.87
N SER A 795 11.23 2.67 35.03
CA SER A 795 10.19 3.60 35.45
C SER A 795 8.99 3.61 34.49
N GLU A 796 7.85 4.04 35.00
CA GLU A 796 6.58 4.07 34.27
C GLU A 796 5.79 5.35 34.54
N LYS A 797 4.94 5.71 33.59
CA LYS A 797 3.97 6.80 33.68
C LYS A 797 2.64 6.31 33.12
N LEU A 798 1.86 5.68 33.99
CA LEU A 798 0.55 5.12 33.66
C LEU A 798 -0.52 6.22 33.51
N GLN A 799 -1.48 5.99 32.62
CA GLN A 799 -2.65 6.85 32.45
C GLN A 799 -3.82 6.45 33.38
N PRO A 800 -4.69 7.38 33.81
CA PRO A 800 -5.79 7.06 34.73
C PRO A 800 -6.76 6.00 34.19
N GLY A 801 -6.77 4.83 34.85
CA GLY A 801 -7.59 3.67 34.49
C GLY A 801 -6.87 2.58 33.68
N PHE A 802 -5.60 2.79 33.29
CA PHE A 802 -4.73 1.75 32.76
C PHE A 802 -3.92 1.12 33.91
N VAL A 803 -3.93 -0.21 34.01
CA VAL A 803 -3.14 -0.97 34.99
C VAL A 803 -2.63 -2.25 34.28
N PRO A 804 -1.30 -2.47 34.19
CA PRO A 804 -0.75 -3.71 33.65
C PRO A 804 -1.27 -4.96 34.37
N HIS A 805 -1.49 -6.05 33.63
CA HIS A 805 -1.74 -7.37 34.23
C HIS A 805 -0.44 -8.04 34.70
N TRP A 806 0.71 -7.68 34.12
CA TRP A 806 2.02 -8.13 34.57
C TRP A 806 2.46 -7.38 35.84
N LYS A 807 2.96 -8.11 36.84
CA LYS A 807 3.41 -7.58 38.14
C LYS A 807 4.93 -7.38 38.24
N GLU A 808 5.69 -8.08 37.41
CA GLU A 808 7.15 -7.98 37.30
C GLU A 808 7.53 -7.70 35.84
N LEU A 809 8.65 -7.00 35.63
CA LEU A 809 9.26 -6.81 34.32
C LEU A 809 10.52 -7.69 34.22
N GLY A 810 10.47 -8.72 33.40
CA GLY A 810 11.64 -9.59 33.16
C GLY A 810 12.74 -8.90 32.34
N THR A 811 13.98 -9.27 32.56
CA THR A 811 15.12 -8.87 31.71
C THR A 811 15.69 -10.08 30.97
N ILE A 812 15.80 -9.98 29.64
CA ILE A 812 16.40 -11.02 28.79
C ILE A 812 17.70 -10.46 28.21
N LEU A 813 18.82 -11.16 28.47
CA LEU A 813 20.11 -10.82 27.86
C LEU A 813 20.36 -11.64 26.57
N PRO A 814 21.29 -11.20 25.70
CA PRO A 814 21.58 -11.89 24.45
C PRO A 814 22.24 -13.27 24.65
N VAL A 815 22.21 -14.13 23.62
CA VAL A 815 22.65 -15.53 23.73
C VAL A 815 24.15 -15.63 24.04
N GLY A 816 24.47 -16.16 25.22
CA GLY A 816 25.84 -16.30 25.72
C GLY A 816 26.33 -15.16 26.61
N ASP A 817 25.53 -14.09 26.84
CA ASP A 817 25.84 -13.08 27.84
C ASP A 817 25.60 -13.63 29.25
N GLY A 818 26.70 -13.93 29.96
CA GLY A 818 26.66 -14.53 31.30
C GLY A 818 26.62 -13.52 32.46
N ARG A 819 26.52 -12.21 32.19
CA ARG A 819 26.59 -11.16 33.21
C ARG A 819 25.42 -11.21 34.19
N ALA A 820 25.65 -10.73 35.41
CA ALA A 820 24.60 -10.60 36.42
C ALA A 820 23.76 -9.34 36.14
N VAL A 821 22.43 -9.48 36.12
CA VAL A 821 21.53 -8.33 36.00
C VAL A 821 21.23 -7.77 37.40
N LYS A 822 21.31 -6.44 37.55
CA LYS A 822 20.74 -5.70 38.67
C LYS A 822 19.59 -4.83 38.18
N VAL A 823 18.43 -4.89 38.83
CA VAL A 823 17.27 -4.04 38.52
C VAL A 823 17.00 -3.14 39.71
N ASN A 824 16.94 -1.82 39.48
CA ASN A 824 16.77 -0.79 40.51
C ASN A 824 17.75 -0.91 41.70
N GLY A 825 18.96 -1.43 41.43
CA GLY A 825 20.04 -1.64 42.40
C GLY A 825 20.09 -3.04 43.04
N GLU A 826 19.00 -3.80 43.02
CA GLU A 826 18.97 -5.17 43.57
C GLU A 826 19.45 -6.21 42.55
N VAL A 827 20.13 -7.27 43.02
CA VAL A 827 20.55 -8.39 42.15
C VAL A 827 19.31 -9.21 41.79
N ALA A 828 18.89 -9.12 40.54
CA ALA A 828 17.69 -9.82 40.08
C ALA A 828 17.94 -11.34 40.05
N LYS A 829 16.92 -12.12 40.43
CA LYS A 829 17.03 -13.58 40.50
C LYS A 829 17.15 -14.15 39.09
N LYS A 830 18.24 -14.88 38.83
CA LYS A 830 18.43 -15.60 37.57
C LYS A 830 17.32 -16.63 37.40
N ALA A 831 16.45 -16.39 36.43
CA ALA A 831 15.36 -17.27 36.06
C ALA A 831 15.86 -18.30 35.02
N GLN A 832 14.93 -19.01 34.38
CA GLN A 832 15.26 -20.08 33.45
C GLN A 832 15.95 -19.53 32.19
N THR A 833 16.86 -20.32 31.61
CA THR A 833 17.32 -20.09 30.24
C THR A 833 16.20 -20.53 29.30
N ASP A 834 15.80 -19.70 28.34
CA ASP A 834 14.73 -20.03 27.40
C ASP A 834 15.14 -21.13 26.40
N GLY A 835 14.17 -21.63 25.62
CA GLY A 835 14.41 -22.66 24.61
C GLY A 835 15.34 -22.23 23.45
N LYS A 836 15.73 -20.95 23.38
CA LYS A 836 16.67 -20.38 22.40
C LYS A 836 18.06 -20.13 23.03
N GLY A 837 18.27 -20.49 24.30
CA GLY A 837 19.54 -20.30 25.01
C GLY A 837 19.74 -18.91 25.63
N ARG A 838 18.70 -18.06 25.68
CA ARG A 838 18.76 -16.71 26.26
C ARG A 838 18.53 -16.77 27.77
N PRO A 839 19.42 -16.23 28.62
CA PRO A 839 19.18 -16.17 30.05
C PRO A 839 18.16 -15.07 30.38
N SER A 840 17.09 -15.45 31.08
CA SER A 840 16.13 -14.52 31.68
C SER A 840 16.45 -14.24 33.14
N VAL A 841 16.08 -13.06 33.64
CA VAL A 841 16.29 -12.63 35.02
C VAL A 841 15.09 -11.78 35.47
N GLY A 842 14.34 -12.27 36.46
CA GLY A 842 12.99 -11.78 36.80
C GLY A 842 11.93 -12.19 35.76
N GLY A 843 10.67 -12.37 36.20
CA GLY A 843 9.55 -12.78 35.35
C GLY A 843 9.71 -14.14 34.65
N ASP A 844 9.16 -15.22 35.25
CA ASP A 844 9.05 -16.52 34.56
C ASP A 844 7.82 -16.53 33.63
N GLN A 845 7.87 -17.32 32.54
CA GLN A 845 6.71 -17.56 31.66
C GLN A 845 5.79 -18.68 32.16
N ASN A 846 6.28 -19.54 33.06
CA ASN A 846 5.62 -20.78 33.48
C ASN A 846 5.20 -20.82 34.96
N ASP A 847 5.86 -20.06 35.85
CA ASP A 847 5.55 -20.07 37.28
C ASP A 847 4.50 -18.99 37.64
N HIS A 848 3.29 -19.43 37.97
CA HIS A 848 2.31 -18.60 38.68
C HIS A 848 2.78 -18.34 40.12
N ILE A 849 3.55 -17.27 40.34
CA ILE A 849 3.90 -16.81 41.68
C ILE A 849 2.67 -16.14 42.30
N ASP A 850 2.01 -16.88 43.18
CA ASP A 850 0.92 -16.39 44.03
C ASP A 850 1.43 -15.29 44.98
N LEU A 851 0.64 -14.23 45.16
CA LEU A 851 0.92 -13.06 46.00
C LEU A 851 -0.28 -12.67 46.87
N ASP A 852 -1.11 -13.64 47.26
CA ASP A 852 -2.08 -13.53 48.36
C ASP A 852 -1.39 -13.59 49.75
N PRO A 853 -0.55 -12.59 50.09
CA PRO A 853 -0.60 -12.03 51.44
C PRO A 853 -0.54 -10.50 51.49
N ILE A 854 -0.78 -9.79 50.38
CA ILE A 854 -0.78 -8.30 50.34
C ILE A 854 -2.19 -7.70 50.08
N LEU A 855 -3.20 -8.54 49.81
CA LEU A 855 -4.60 -8.10 49.68
C LEU A 855 -5.44 -8.18 50.97
N ASP A 856 -4.97 -8.90 52.00
CA ASP A 856 -5.61 -8.97 53.33
C ASP A 856 -5.56 -7.64 54.13
N ALA A 857 -4.91 -6.61 53.59
CA ALA A 857 -4.78 -5.30 54.24
C ALA A 857 -5.91 -4.30 53.94
N LEU A 858 -6.89 -4.66 53.10
CA LEU A 858 -8.00 -3.78 52.69
C LEU A 858 -9.37 -4.47 52.84
N GLU A 859 -9.76 -4.75 54.09
CA GLU A 859 -11.16 -5.04 54.44
C GLU A 859 -12.07 -3.86 54.08
N LEU A 860 -12.75 -3.91 52.92
CA LEU A 860 -13.96 -3.14 52.65
C LEU A 860 -14.73 -3.71 51.44
N ARG A 861 -15.18 -4.97 51.56
CA ARG A 861 -15.92 -5.67 50.49
C ARG A 861 -17.23 -6.30 50.97
N ASP A 862 -18.05 -5.51 51.67
CA ASP A 862 -19.45 -5.86 51.95
C ASP A 862 -20.32 -4.61 52.23
N GLN A 863 -20.60 -3.84 51.17
CA GLN A 863 -21.72 -2.88 51.10
C GLN A 863 -21.92 -2.36 49.66
N LEU A 864 -23.12 -1.85 49.38
CA LEU A 864 -23.55 -1.22 48.11
C LEU A 864 -23.72 -2.15 46.90
N VAL A 865 -24.66 -3.08 46.99
CA VAL A 865 -25.49 -3.51 45.84
C VAL A 865 -26.95 -3.41 46.23
N GLU A 866 -27.61 -2.28 45.96
CA GLU A 866 -29.08 -2.22 45.83
C GLU A 866 -29.57 -0.92 45.15
N GLN A 867 -30.20 -1.07 43.96
CA GLN A 867 -31.24 -0.20 43.38
C GLN A 867 -30.77 1.24 42.95
N PRO A 868 -31.58 2.08 42.25
CA PRO A 868 -31.32 2.29 40.82
C PRO A 868 -31.41 3.78 40.37
N TYR A 869 -31.49 4.01 39.04
CA TYR A 869 -31.90 5.24 38.32
C TYR A 869 -32.12 6.54 39.12
N PHE A 870 -31.45 7.64 38.72
CA PHE A 870 -32.11 8.77 38.02
C PHE A 870 -31.12 9.87 37.55
N GLU A 871 -31.56 10.64 36.55
CA GLU A 871 -31.22 12.03 36.17
C GLU A 871 -29.76 12.54 35.98
N ASP A 872 -29.58 13.16 34.80
CA ASP A 872 -28.55 14.14 34.43
C ASP A 872 -28.71 15.46 35.20
N PRO A 873 -27.61 16.05 35.71
CA PRO A 873 -27.55 17.49 35.90
C PRO A 873 -26.23 18.12 35.40
N TYR A 874 -26.19 18.50 34.12
CA TYR A 874 -25.29 19.56 33.63
C TYR A 874 -25.59 20.91 34.32
N VAL A 875 -24.98 21.14 35.48
CA VAL A 875 -25.03 22.42 36.22
C VAL A 875 -23.64 23.04 36.28
N THR A 876 -23.50 24.23 35.73
CA THR A 876 -22.26 25.02 35.71
C THR A 876 -22.06 25.84 36.99
N PRO A 877 -20.82 25.94 37.49
CA PRO A 877 -20.37 27.06 38.31
C PRO A 877 -19.45 28.01 37.53
N GLY A 878 -19.46 29.29 37.92
CA GLY A 878 -18.75 30.38 37.23
C GLY A 878 -17.25 30.53 37.55
N PRO A 879 -16.58 31.57 36.99
CA PRO A 879 -15.11 31.63 36.91
C PRO A 879 -14.43 32.33 38.09
N ASN A 880 -13.23 31.86 38.48
CA ASN A 880 -12.02 32.68 38.71
C ASN A 880 -10.84 31.88 39.32
N SER A 881 -9.79 31.60 38.53
CA SER A 881 -8.39 31.59 39.01
C SER A 881 -7.39 31.43 37.85
N THR A 882 -6.37 32.26 37.77
CA THR A 882 -5.30 32.18 36.76
C THR A 882 -4.14 31.29 37.23
N HIS A 883 -3.60 30.40 36.37
CA HIS A 883 -2.14 30.26 36.16
C HIS A 883 -1.72 29.30 35.01
N LYS A 884 -0.97 29.86 34.05
CA LYS A 884 0.18 29.28 33.29
C LYS A 884 0.13 27.83 32.74
N SER A 885 -0.14 27.78 31.42
CA SER A 885 0.69 27.14 30.37
C SER A 885 0.98 25.62 30.35
N ALA A 886 0.23 24.92 29.51
CA ALA A 886 0.72 23.88 28.59
C ALA A 886 -0.13 23.95 27.28
N PRO A 887 0.38 23.59 26.09
CA PRO A 887 -0.37 23.70 24.84
C PRO A 887 -1.37 22.54 24.68
N ALA A 888 -2.56 22.84 24.14
CA ALA A 888 -3.58 21.85 23.82
C ALA A 888 -4.03 22.01 22.36
N TYR A 889 -3.77 20.99 21.54
CA TYR A 889 -4.21 20.90 20.15
C TYR A 889 -4.95 19.57 19.94
N TYR A 890 -6.26 19.56 20.21
CA TYR A 890 -7.25 18.67 19.59
C TYR A 890 -8.63 19.25 19.87
N ALA A 891 -9.31 19.71 18.82
CA ALA A 891 -10.69 20.20 18.89
C ALA A 891 -11.42 19.77 17.62
N ALA A 892 -12.26 18.75 17.72
CA ALA A 892 -13.15 18.35 16.63
C ALA A 892 -14.22 19.43 16.42
N VAL A 893 -14.51 19.77 15.16
CA VAL A 893 -15.54 20.76 14.82
C VAL A 893 -16.84 20.04 14.47
N LEU A 894 -17.84 20.17 15.34
CA LEU A 894 -19.25 19.96 15.00
C LEU A 894 -19.96 21.33 15.01
N PRO A 895 -20.84 21.63 14.05
CA PRO A 895 -21.51 22.93 13.97
C PRO A 895 -22.61 23.05 15.05
N PRO A 896 -22.73 24.19 15.75
CA PRO A 896 -23.77 24.39 16.77
C PRO A 896 -25.10 24.85 16.16
N GLU A 897 -26.20 24.31 16.65
CA GLU A 897 -27.55 24.80 16.36
C GLU A 897 -27.83 26.13 17.11
N MET A 898 -28.58 27.05 16.48
CA MET A 898 -29.06 28.27 17.13
C MET A 898 -30.56 28.18 17.45
N THR A 899 -30.91 28.29 18.73
CA THR A 899 -32.28 28.57 19.18
C THR A 899 -32.27 29.66 20.26
N GLY A 900 -33.40 30.34 20.48
CA GLY A 900 -33.59 31.25 21.62
C GLY A 900 -33.45 32.76 21.36
N TRP A 901 -34.45 33.38 20.74
CA TRP A 901 -34.69 34.83 20.89
C TRP A 901 -35.27 35.13 22.28
N ASN A 902 -34.83 36.20 22.96
CA ASN A 902 -35.68 37.40 23.17
C ASN A 902 -35.06 38.54 24.00
N THR A 903 -35.51 39.77 23.69
CA THR A 903 -35.55 40.99 24.54
C THR A 903 -34.20 41.60 25.02
N THR A 904 -34.01 42.93 25.10
CA THR A 904 -34.96 44.05 24.99
C THR A 904 -34.32 45.35 24.45
N THR A 905 -35.16 46.25 23.91
CA THR A 905 -34.97 47.71 23.77
C THR A 905 -33.71 48.28 23.08
N SER A 906 -33.92 48.80 21.87
CA SER A 906 -33.80 50.25 21.63
C SER A 906 -34.88 50.68 20.61
N VAL A 907 -35.11 51.98 20.44
CA VAL A 907 -36.23 52.55 19.64
C VAL A 907 -35.69 53.51 18.59
N GLU A 908 -36.08 53.32 17.33
CA GLU A 908 -36.31 54.44 16.39
C GLU A 908 -37.22 54.02 15.22
N SER A 909 -37.71 54.99 14.42
CA SER A 909 -38.92 54.85 13.60
C SER A 909 -38.80 55.37 12.16
N LYS A 910 -39.53 54.70 11.23
CA LYS A 910 -40.11 55.19 9.94
C LYS A 910 -40.83 54.03 9.23
N THR A 911 -42.17 53.94 9.21
CA THR A 911 -43.17 54.58 8.30
C THR A 911 -43.19 54.06 6.85
N GLY A 912 -44.31 53.43 6.44
CA GLY A 912 -44.61 53.06 5.04
C GLY A 912 -45.40 51.74 4.89
N THR A 913 -46.67 51.61 5.29
CA THR A 913 -47.92 51.91 4.51
C THR A 913 -48.08 51.14 3.19
N GLY A 914 -49.01 50.17 3.13
CA GLY A 914 -49.50 49.52 1.89
C GLY A 914 -50.57 48.43 2.14
N ALA A 915 -51.72 48.51 1.45
CA ALA A 915 -52.88 47.59 1.57
C ALA A 915 -52.57 46.15 1.08
N ALA A 916 -53.22 45.05 1.51
CA ALA A 916 -54.60 44.76 1.97
C ALA A 916 -55.64 44.50 0.83
N SER A 917 -56.69 43.71 1.13
CA SER A 917 -57.68 43.01 0.25
C SER A 917 -57.19 41.67 -0.37
N ASP A 918 -57.99 40.59 -0.48
CA ASP A 918 -59.32 40.27 0.08
C ASP A 918 -59.66 38.74 0.04
N PHE A 919 -60.55 38.27 0.95
CA PHE A 919 -61.53 37.12 0.96
C PHE A 919 -61.27 35.77 0.20
N SER A 920 -61.83 34.60 0.55
CA SER A 920 -62.42 34.03 1.80
C SER A 920 -62.78 32.53 1.62
N PHE A 921 -63.23 31.84 2.70
CA PHE A 921 -63.53 30.40 2.78
C PHE A 921 -64.79 29.88 2.03
N GLY A 922 -64.80 28.56 1.77
CA GLY A 922 -65.98 27.72 1.52
C GLY A 922 -65.59 26.37 0.87
N SER A 923 -65.24 25.29 1.59
CA SER A 923 -66.02 24.43 2.50
C SER A 923 -67.11 23.58 1.84
N ASP A 924 -66.94 22.25 1.79
CA ASP A 924 -68.06 21.31 1.96
C ASP A 924 -67.59 19.89 2.34
N SER A 925 -68.30 19.24 3.27
CA SER A 925 -68.09 17.84 3.70
C SER A 925 -69.16 17.37 4.69
N PRO A 926 -69.86 16.26 4.39
CA PRO A 926 -70.32 15.32 5.42
C PRO A 926 -70.15 13.83 5.01
N ALA A 927 -70.08 12.83 5.91
CA ALA A 927 -69.89 12.82 7.37
C ALA A 927 -69.67 11.37 7.90
N LEU A 928 -68.90 11.24 9.02
CA LEU A 928 -69.14 10.40 10.24
C LEU A 928 -69.37 8.85 10.11
N ALA A 929 -69.01 7.96 11.05
CA ALA A 929 -68.40 8.00 12.42
C ALA A 929 -67.62 6.67 12.67
N THR A 930 -67.05 6.25 13.84
CA THR A 930 -67.07 6.68 15.26
C THR A 930 -65.79 6.21 16.01
N PHE A 931 -65.69 6.52 17.31
CA PHE A 931 -64.66 6.13 18.31
C PHE A 931 -65.26 5.16 19.38
N PRO A 932 -64.60 4.82 20.53
CA PRO A 932 -63.21 4.41 20.86
C PRO A 932 -63.15 3.14 21.78
N SER A 933 -61.96 2.69 22.26
CA SER A 933 -61.64 2.45 23.72
C SER A 933 -60.43 1.52 24.04
N GLU A 934 -59.72 1.86 25.13
CA GLU A 934 -58.95 0.96 26.05
C GLU A 934 -59.70 0.90 27.42
N PRO A 935 -59.25 0.26 28.56
CA PRO A 935 -58.01 -0.51 28.87
C PRO A 935 -58.17 -1.81 29.73
N LYS A 936 -57.05 -2.52 29.99
CA LYS A 936 -56.65 -3.37 31.18
C LYS A 936 -55.43 -4.27 30.85
N THR A 937 -54.36 -4.55 31.62
CA THR A 937 -53.84 -4.19 32.97
C THR A 937 -53.94 -5.26 34.11
N LEU A 938 -52.81 -5.48 34.82
CA LEU A 938 -52.52 -6.16 36.12
C LEU A 938 -52.09 -7.67 36.24
N TYR A 939 -50.77 -7.86 36.47
CA TYR A 939 -50.05 -8.67 37.50
C TYR A 939 -50.47 -10.11 37.92
N ALA A 940 -49.50 -11.05 37.86
CA ALA A 940 -48.92 -11.83 38.99
C ALA A 940 -47.92 -12.92 38.48
N GLU A 941 -47.21 -13.69 39.30
CA GLU A 941 -46.05 -13.49 40.19
C GLU A 941 -45.55 -14.90 40.65
N THR A 942 -44.34 -15.02 41.25
CA THR A 942 -43.83 -16.17 42.08
C THR A 942 -43.65 -17.61 41.52
N ARG A 943 -42.38 -17.93 41.16
CA ARG A 943 -41.39 -18.84 41.83
C ARG A 943 -41.74 -20.21 42.50
N VAL A 944 -40.66 -21.02 42.68
CA VAL A 944 -40.46 -22.25 43.51
C VAL A 944 -40.92 -23.56 42.84
N GLY A 945 -40.24 -24.73 42.89
CA GLY A 945 -38.95 -25.24 43.43
C GLY A 945 -38.68 -26.65 42.83
N PHE A 946 -37.54 -27.35 42.87
CA PHE A 946 -36.71 -27.79 44.02
C PHE A 946 -35.31 -28.35 43.56
N GLU A 947 -34.30 -28.08 44.41
CA GLU A 947 -33.17 -28.89 44.93
C GLU A 947 -32.50 -30.13 44.26
N LYS A 948 -31.15 -30.07 44.25
CA LYS A 948 -30.09 -31.06 44.64
C LYS A 948 -30.30 -32.59 44.50
N HIS A 949 -29.33 -33.29 43.86
CA HIS A 949 -28.27 -34.03 44.59
C HIS A 949 -27.15 -34.71 43.73
N HIS A 950 -25.91 -34.62 44.25
CA HIS A 950 -24.77 -35.57 44.30
C HIS A 950 -24.39 -36.65 43.24
N ILE A 951 -23.11 -36.57 42.82
CA ILE A 951 -22.00 -37.58 42.90
C ILE A 951 -22.01 -38.86 42.02
N GLY A 952 -20.83 -39.15 41.42
CA GLY A 952 -20.43 -40.41 40.77
C GLY A 952 -19.79 -40.17 39.39
N THR A 953 -18.48 -40.03 39.16
CA THR A 953 -17.26 -40.73 39.64
C THR A 953 -17.06 -42.13 39.03
N LEU A 954 -15.83 -42.43 38.54
CA LEU A 954 -15.33 -43.68 37.91
C LEU A 954 -15.61 -43.85 36.38
N ARG A 955 -14.78 -44.51 35.55
CA ARG A 955 -13.30 -44.65 35.47
C ARG A 955 -12.90 -45.40 34.16
N LYS A 956 -11.79 -44.99 33.51
CA LYS A 956 -10.84 -45.73 32.63
C LYS A 956 -11.22 -47.08 31.94
N GLY A 957 -10.95 -47.14 30.62
CA GLY A 957 -10.72 -48.37 29.80
C GLY A 957 -10.89 -48.02 28.29
N ARG A 958 -9.91 -47.85 27.39
CA ARG A 958 -8.57 -48.43 27.06
C ARG A 958 -8.60 -49.72 26.20
N LEU A 959 -8.02 -49.59 24.98
CA LEU A 959 -7.27 -50.58 24.15
C LEU A 959 -7.97 -51.51 23.12
N GLU A 960 -7.32 -51.61 21.94
CA GLU A 960 -7.24 -52.76 20.97
C GLU A 960 -8.52 -53.17 20.18
N ASN A 961 -8.53 -53.88 19.02
CA ASN A 961 -7.58 -54.21 17.90
C ASN A 961 -8.38 -54.87 16.72
N ALA A 962 -7.88 -55.17 15.48
CA ALA A 962 -7.03 -54.45 14.50
C ALA A 962 -6.82 -55.29 13.17
N VAL A 963 -6.38 -54.63 12.07
CA VAL A 963 -5.65 -55.16 10.85
C VAL A 963 -6.41 -55.96 9.72
N TYR A 964 -5.83 -55.90 8.49
CA TYR A 964 -5.99 -56.68 7.22
C TYR A 964 -7.22 -56.44 6.28
N GLU A 965 -7.15 -56.45 4.93
CA GLU A 965 -6.09 -56.05 3.95
C GLU A 965 -6.61 -55.98 2.47
N CYS A 966 -5.70 -55.97 1.47
CA CYS A 966 -5.86 -55.60 0.05
C CYS A 966 -6.70 -56.54 -0.86
N LEU A 967 -7.13 -56.00 -2.02
CA LEU A 967 -6.80 -56.56 -3.35
C LEU A 967 -6.97 -55.53 -4.51
N LYS A 968 -6.62 -55.88 -5.76
CA LYS A 968 -6.34 -54.96 -6.89
C LYS A 968 -7.12 -55.25 -8.20
N THR A 969 -6.98 -54.30 -9.15
CA THR A 969 -6.85 -54.45 -10.64
C THR A 969 -8.06 -54.42 -11.61
N SER A 970 -8.15 -53.29 -12.36
CA SER A 970 -8.23 -53.13 -13.85
C SER A 970 -9.42 -53.57 -14.74
N CYS A 971 -10.05 -52.58 -15.41
CA CYS A 971 -10.30 -52.39 -16.88
C CYS A 971 -10.99 -53.48 -17.78
N PRO A 972 -11.49 -53.16 -19.02
CA PRO A 972 -12.15 -51.95 -19.58
C PRO A 972 -13.31 -52.22 -20.62
N LEU A 973 -13.76 -51.18 -21.36
CA LEU A 973 -14.42 -51.13 -22.71
C LEU A 973 -15.98 -51.22 -22.91
N ASP A 974 -16.52 -50.10 -23.46
CA ASP A 974 -17.34 -49.87 -24.68
C ASP A 974 -18.73 -50.52 -25.01
N ASP A 975 -19.73 -49.65 -25.28
CA ASP A 975 -20.42 -49.40 -26.59
C ASP A 975 -21.98 -49.46 -26.81
N GLU A 976 -22.43 -48.56 -27.71
CA GLU A 976 -23.61 -48.50 -28.61
C GLU A 976 -25.14 -48.51 -28.20
N LYS A 977 -25.79 -47.35 -28.48
CA LYS A 977 -26.97 -47.10 -29.39
C LYS A 977 -28.49 -47.26 -28.99
N ARG A 978 -29.20 -46.11 -29.18
CA ARG A 978 -30.42 -45.83 -30.02
C ARG A 978 -31.87 -45.91 -29.50
N GLY A 979 -32.63 -44.83 -29.81
CA GLY A 979 -34.09 -44.79 -30.09
C GLY A 979 -34.86 -43.66 -29.37
N LEU A 980 -35.86 -42.92 -29.89
CA LEU A 980 -36.31 -42.38 -31.19
C LEU A 980 -37.83 -42.03 -31.09
N LYS A 981 -38.18 -40.75 -30.79
CA LYS A 981 -39.22 -39.88 -31.44
C LYS A 981 -40.70 -40.39 -31.65
N PRO A 982 -41.69 -39.58 -32.16
CA PRO A 982 -41.81 -38.10 -32.32
C PRO A 982 -43.21 -37.48 -31.95
N CYS A 983 -43.36 -36.16 -32.19
CA CYS A 983 -44.52 -35.47 -32.86
C CYS A 983 -45.24 -34.26 -32.17
N THR A 984 -45.37 -33.22 -33.00
CA THR A 984 -45.84 -31.81 -32.92
C THR A 984 -47.36 -31.68 -33.32
N PRO A 985 -48.07 -30.49 -33.36
CA PRO A 985 -47.59 -29.15 -33.81
C PRO A 985 -48.24 -27.80 -33.34
N TYR A 986 -47.46 -26.71 -33.53
CA TYR A 986 -47.74 -25.32 -34.02
C TYR A 986 -49.07 -24.57 -33.70
N ASN A 987 -49.18 -23.22 -33.67
CA ASN A 987 -48.42 -22.06 -34.18
C ASN A 987 -48.91 -20.78 -33.41
N THR A 988 -48.35 -19.56 -33.30
CA THR A 988 -47.10 -18.80 -33.65
C THR A 988 -47.12 -17.49 -32.77
N HIS A 989 -46.36 -16.37 -32.86
CA HIS A 989 -45.36 -15.78 -33.79
C HIS A 989 -44.47 -14.71 -33.09
N ASN A 990 -43.72 -13.90 -33.85
CA ASN A 990 -43.17 -12.57 -33.53
C ASN A 990 -42.30 -12.35 -32.27
N CYS A 991 -41.09 -12.91 -32.29
CA CYS A 991 -39.88 -12.19 -31.88
C CYS A 991 -38.81 -12.36 -32.98
N ARG A 992 -37.97 -11.34 -33.22
CA ARG A 992 -36.76 -11.48 -34.04
C ARG A 992 -35.57 -11.76 -33.13
N VAL A 993 -34.75 -12.74 -33.50
CA VAL A 993 -33.48 -13.07 -32.86
C VAL A 993 -32.42 -13.23 -33.95
N SER A 994 -31.21 -12.75 -33.69
CA SER A 994 -30.05 -12.92 -34.58
C SER A 994 -28.79 -13.19 -33.76
N ASN A 995 -28.73 -14.36 -33.12
CA ASN A 995 -27.46 -14.93 -32.68
C ASN A 995 -26.90 -15.78 -33.82
N ILE A 996 -25.70 -15.44 -34.29
CA ILE A 996 -24.86 -16.35 -35.09
C ILE A 996 -23.58 -16.55 -34.28
N VAL A 997 -23.42 -17.74 -33.72
CA VAL A 997 -22.18 -18.18 -33.08
C VAL A 997 -21.42 -19.00 -34.11
N TYR A 998 -20.19 -18.59 -34.42
CA TYR A 998 -19.21 -19.44 -35.10
C TYR A 998 -18.07 -19.72 -34.12
N ASN A 999 -17.93 -20.98 -33.73
CA ASN A 999 -16.64 -21.47 -33.25
C ASN A 999 -15.72 -21.61 -34.46
N ALA A 1000 -14.49 -21.11 -34.33
CA ALA A 1000 -13.37 -21.43 -35.20
C ALA A 1000 -12.12 -21.54 -34.32
N GLU A 1001 -11.34 -22.60 -34.52
CA GLU A 1001 -10.09 -22.83 -33.78
C GLU A 1001 -8.96 -21.97 -34.38
N PRO A 1002 -7.94 -21.60 -33.57
CA PRO A 1002 -6.91 -20.65 -34.01
C PRO A 1002 -5.75 -21.32 -34.77
N HIS A 1003 -5.33 -20.72 -35.88
CA HIS A 1003 -4.06 -21.03 -36.55
C HIS A 1003 -3.21 -19.78 -36.82
N ASP A 1004 -1.91 -19.92 -36.57
CA ASP A 1004 -0.81 -19.09 -37.07
C ASP A 1004 -0.52 -19.45 -38.56
N LYS A 1005 0.30 -18.75 -39.37
CA LYS A 1005 1.05 -17.48 -39.27
C LYS A 1005 1.02 -16.86 -40.70
N TYR A 1006 1.46 -15.64 -40.99
CA TYR A 1006 2.84 -15.16 -40.91
C TYR A 1006 2.90 -13.63 -41.01
N ALA A 1007 4.00 -13.05 -40.51
CA ALA A 1007 4.37 -11.66 -40.80
C ALA A 1007 5.48 -11.60 -41.87
N THR A 1008 5.41 -10.61 -42.75
CA THR A 1008 6.51 -10.21 -43.64
C THR A 1008 6.75 -8.70 -43.49
N ASN A 1009 7.95 -8.33 -43.05
CA ASN A 1009 8.38 -6.93 -43.05
C ASN A 1009 8.82 -6.54 -44.47
N SER A 1010 8.01 -5.71 -45.13
CA SER A 1010 8.41 -4.88 -46.27
C SER A 1010 7.54 -3.62 -46.28
N PHE A 1011 8.17 -2.45 -46.46
CA PHE A 1011 7.44 -1.18 -46.51
C PHE A 1011 6.56 -1.11 -47.76
N LEU A 1012 5.26 -0.88 -47.57
CA LEU A 1012 4.40 -0.34 -48.63
C LEU A 1012 3.40 0.66 -48.03
N THR A 1013 3.56 1.93 -48.40
CA THR A 1013 2.60 2.99 -48.08
C THR A 1013 1.32 2.77 -48.90
N ILE A 1014 0.19 2.53 -48.23
CA ILE A 1014 -1.13 2.60 -48.85
C ILE A 1014 -1.99 3.60 -48.07
N GLN A 1015 -2.42 4.66 -48.75
CA GLN A 1015 -3.46 5.54 -48.27
C GLN A 1015 -4.80 4.80 -48.34
N VAL A 1016 -5.60 4.85 -47.28
CA VAL A 1016 -7.02 4.50 -47.37
C VAL A 1016 -7.80 5.77 -47.69
N GLU A 1017 -8.40 5.83 -48.87
CA GLU A 1017 -9.26 6.94 -49.28
C GLU A 1017 -10.56 6.93 -48.47
N TYR A 1018 -10.85 8.03 -47.77
CA TYR A 1018 -12.19 8.28 -47.23
C TYR A 1018 -13.08 8.91 -48.29
N ALA A 1019 -13.90 8.09 -48.94
CA ALA A 1019 -14.89 8.55 -49.91
C ALA A 1019 -16.06 9.28 -49.22
N TYR A 1020 -15.95 10.60 -49.07
CA TYR A 1020 -17.06 11.48 -48.73
C TYR A 1020 -17.40 12.42 -49.89
N HIS A 1021 -18.66 12.39 -50.32
CA HIS A 1021 -19.18 13.37 -51.29
C HIS A 1021 -19.16 14.78 -50.68
N ASN A 1022 -18.61 15.75 -51.41
CA ASN A 1022 -18.52 17.14 -50.98
C ASN A 1022 -18.75 18.11 -52.16
N PRO A 1023 -19.68 19.08 -52.09
CA PRO A 1023 -19.94 20.02 -53.17
C PRO A 1023 -19.15 21.35 -53.03
N VAL A 1024 -18.31 21.64 -54.04
CA VAL A 1024 -17.94 23.00 -54.52
C VAL A 1024 -16.99 23.88 -53.64
N TRP A 1025 -15.68 23.80 -53.95
CA TRP A 1025 -14.77 24.86 -54.51
C TRP A 1025 -14.90 26.36 -54.04
N PRO A 1026 -13.82 27.20 -54.10
CA PRO A 1026 -12.36 26.91 -54.19
C PRO A 1026 -11.39 27.90 -53.47
N GLY A 1027 -10.07 27.66 -53.54
CA GLY A 1027 -9.07 28.76 -53.62
C GLY A 1027 -7.61 28.51 -53.17
N LEU A 1028 -6.67 28.44 -54.14
CA LEU A 1028 -5.22 28.75 -54.07
C LEU A 1028 -4.32 27.96 -53.07
N GLY A 1029 -3.03 27.70 -53.33
CA GLY A 1029 -2.23 27.88 -54.56
C GLY A 1029 -0.72 27.65 -54.33
N ASP A 1030 -0.12 26.77 -55.15
CA ASP A 1030 1.32 26.49 -55.42
C ASP A 1030 2.36 26.30 -54.29
N ALA A 1031 3.38 25.48 -54.60
CA ALA A 1031 4.47 25.11 -53.70
C ALA A 1031 5.86 25.41 -54.30
N VAL A 1032 6.87 25.59 -53.44
CA VAL A 1032 8.29 25.70 -53.82
C VAL A 1032 9.14 24.80 -52.92
N VAL A 1033 10.11 24.12 -53.51
CA VAL A 1033 11.02 23.17 -52.82
C VAL A 1033 12.44 23.73 -52.81
N THR A 1034 13.11 23.66 -51.64
CA THR A 1034 14.57 23.75 -51.56
C THR A 1034 15.09 22.82 -50.45
N ALA A 1035 16.17 22.10 -50.72
CA ALA A 1035 16.82 21.18 -49.77
C ALA A 1035 17.93 21.87 -48.95
N SER A 1036 18.50 21.16 -47.98
CA SER A 1036 19.75 21.55 -47.31
C SER A 1036 20.56 20.33 -46.89
N LEU A 1037 21.90 20.46 -46.90
CA LEU A 1037 22.84 19.39 -46.62
C LEU A 1037 23.25 19.34 -45.15
N TYR A 1038 23.56 18.14 -44.65
CA TYR A 1038 24.36 17.99 -43.44
C TYR A 1038 25.83 18.36 -43.69
N ARG A 1039 26.44 19.14 -42.80
CA ARG A 1039 27.89 19.19 -42.62
C ARG A 1039 28.24 19.45 -41.15
N ILE A 1040 29.17 18.68 -40.62
CA ILE A 1040 29.58 18.68 -39.21
C ILE A 1040 30.62 19.79 -38.97
N MET A 1041 30.52 20.54 -37.88
CA MET A 1041 31.68 20.96 -37.07
C MET A 1041 31.29 21.45 -35.66
N SER A 1042 31.88 20.78 -34.67
CA SER A 1042 32.40 21.26 -33.37
C SER A 1042 31.76 22.46 -32.65
N ASP A 1043 31.44 22.23 -31.37
CA ASP A 1043 31.12 23.23 -30.36
C ASP A 1043 32.26 24.24 -30.08
N VAL A 1044 31.87 25.46 -29.70
CA VAL A 1044 32.71 26.43 -28.98
C VAL A 1044 31.81 27.11 -27.95
N GLU A 1045 32.18 27.02 -26.66
CA GLU A 1045 31.59 27.85 -25.60
C GLU A 1045 32.31 29.21 -25.58
N ASP A 1046 31.57 30.30 -25.42
CA ASP A 1046 32.12 31.61 -25.09
C ASP A 1046 31.41 32.16 -23.84
N GLY A 1047 32.17 32.30 -22.75
CA GLY A 1047 31.75 32.94 -21.51
C GLY A 1047 32.58 34.21 -21.24
N PRO A 1048 32.03 35.24 -20.59
CA PRO A 1048 32.72 36.53 -20.45
C PRO A 1048 33.66 36.59 -19.24
N GLY A 1049 34.91 37.04 -19.48
CA GLY A 1049 35.63 37.94 -18.54
C GLY A 1049 36.76 37.37 -17.68
N ASP A 1050 37.99 37.50 -18.20
CA ASP A 1050 39.22 37.92 -17.50
C ASP A 1050 40.05 36.99 -16.56
N ASP A 1051 41.29 37.48 -16.38
CA ASP A 1051 42.46 37.12 -15.54
C ASP A 1051 42.96 35.65 -15.28
N GLY A 1052 43.80 35.18 -16.21
CA GLY A 1052 45.25 35.34 -15.95
C GLY A 1052 46.04 34.25 -15.20
N THR A 1053 46.20 33.07 -15.81
CA THR A 1053 47.34 32.10 -15.65
C THR A 1053 47.59 31.40 -14.30
N ILE A 1054 47.94 30.10 -14.37
CA ILE A 1054 49.18 29.54 -13.80
C ILE A 1054 49.49 28.15 -14.39
N LYS A 1055 50.73 27.68 -14.23
CA LYS A 1055 51.30 26.49 -14.91
C LYS A 1055 51.02 25.18 -14.20
N ILE A 1056 50.90 24.09 -14.97
CA ILE A 1056 51.00 22.71 -14.46
C ILE A 1056 52.48 22.38 -14.21
N GLY A 1057 52.79 21.83 -13.03
CA GLY A 1057 54.10 21.27 -12.67
C GLY A 1057 53.98 19.78 -12.32
N ALA A 1058 54.98 18.97 -12.70
CA ALA A 1058 54.92 17.51 -12.58
C ALA A 1058 55.66 16.96 -11.36
N CYS A 1059 55.21 15.80 -10.87
CA CYS A 1059 55.99 14.89 -10.01
C CYS A 1059 55.88 13.44 -10.53
N GLN A 1060 56.78 12.57 -10.07
CA GLN A 1060 57.06 11.25 -10.68
C GLN A 1060 56.67 10.05 -9.78
N PRO A 1061 56.69 8.81 -10.31
CA PRO A 1061 56.08 7.63 -9.66
C PRO A 1061 57.02 6.86 -8.70
N ILE A 1062 56.44 5.90 -7.97
CA ILE A 1062 57.15 4.85 -7.23
C ILE A 1062 56.47 3.50 -7.52
N ASP A 1063 57.27 2.47 -7.83
CA ASP A 1063 56.85 1.08 -8.06
C ASP A 1063 56.71 0.27 -6.77
N PHE A 1064 55.82 -0.73 -6.77
CA PHE A 1064 56.09 -2.05 -6.14
C PHE A 1064 55.42 -3.17 -6.97
N PRO A 1065 56.02 -4.37 -7.10
CA PRO A 1065 55.66 -5.32 -8.15
C PRO A 1065 54.71 -6.45 -7.69
N GLY A 1066 54.09 -7.14 -8.65
CA GLY A 1066 53.84 -8.58 -8.48
C GLY A 1066 52.41 -9.10 -8.41
N SER A 1067 51.44 -8.58 -9.18
CA SER A 1067 50.35 -9.45 -9.70
C SER A 1067 49.68 -8.88 -10.95
N ARG A 1068 49.59 -9.68 -12.03
CA ARG A 1068 48.72 -9.36 -13.17
C ARG A 1068 47.29 -9.79 -12.83
N ARG A 1069 46.46 -8.86 -12.36
CA ARG A 1069 45.01 -9.11 -12.21
C ARG A 1069 44.31 -8.96 -13.56
N THR A 1070 43.71 -10.04 -14.05
CA THR A 1070 42.75 -10.01 -15.16
C THR A 1070 41.50 -9.23 -14.73
N LEU A 1071 41.08 -8.23 -15.50
CA LEU A 1071 39.72 -7.69 -15.35
C LEU A 1071 38.71 -8.71 -15.91
N LEU A 1072 37.89 -9.25 -15.02
CA LEU A 1072 36.67 -9.97 -15.39
C LEU A 1072 35.55 -8.93 -15.61
N CYS A 1073 35.32 -8.54 -16.85
CA CYS A 1073 34.13 -7.79 -17.22
C CYS A 1073 32.91 -8.73 -17.18
N ASN A 1074 31.91 -8.40 -16.36
CA ASN A 1074 30.65 -9.15 -16.34
C ASN A 1074 29.87 -8.91 -17.63
N VAL A 1075 29.34 -9.99 -18.21
CA VAL A 1075 28.46 -9.98 -19.39
C VAL A 1075 27.01 -10.18 -18.92
N PRO A 1076 26.03 -9.38 -19.39
CA PRO A 1076 24.63 -9.57 -19.00
C PRO A 1076 24.08 -10.91 -19.51
N ARG A 1077 23.31 -11.60 -18.66
CA ARG A 1077 22.76 -12.94 -18.94
C ARG A 1077 21.35 -12.86 -19.54
N SER A 1078 21.23 -12.48 -20.81
CA SER A 1078 19.96 -12.56 -21.54
C SER A 1078 20.16 -13.11 -22.96
N VAL A 1079 19.38 -14.15 -23.31
CA VAL A 1079 19.36 -14.77 -24.63
C VAL A 1079 17.91 -14.98 -25.03
N SER A 1080 17.48 -14.30 -26.09
CA SER A 1080 16.13 -14.46 -26.65
C SER A 1080 16.11 -15.62 -27.64
N VAL A 1081 15.46 -16.73 -27.30
CA VAL A 1081 15.27 -17.89 -28.19
C VAL A 1081 13.81 -17.94 -28.65
N GLY A 1082 13.53 -17.56 -29.89
CA GLY A 1082 12.20 -17.63 -30.49
C GLY A 1082 12.03 -18.89 -31.33
N PHE A 1083 11.09 -19.76 -30.95
CA PHE A 1083 10.69 -20.92 -31.75
C PHE A 1083 9.32 -20.68 -32.41
N PRO A 1084 9.21 -20.71 -33.76
CA PRO A 1084 7.92 -20.81 -34.44
C PRO A 1084 7.53 -22.28 -34.61
N VAL A 1085 7.04 -22.93 -33.55
CA VAL A 1085 6.28 -24.17 -33.71
C VAL A 1085 4.84 -23.78 -34.00
N ASN A 1086 4.41 -23.96 -35.24
CA ASN A 1086 3.02 -23.86 -35.63
C ASN A 1086 2.57 -25.22 -36.19
N LYS A 1087 1.42 -25.71 -35.72
CA LYS A 1087 0.81 -26.92 -36.28
C LYS A 1087 -0.45 -26.55 -37.04
N ASP A 1088 -0.60 -27.28 -38.15
CA ASP A 1088 -1.77 -27.34 -39.01
C ASP A 1088 -2.10 -26.04 -39.76
N HIS A 1089 -1.77 -26.03 -41.05
CA HIS A 1089 -2.66 -25.51 -42.08
C HIS A 1089 -2.54 -26.44 -43.31
N PRO A 1090 -3.54 -26.51 -44.20
CA PRO A 1090 -3.62 -27.54 -45.23
C PRO A 1090 -2.68 -27.30 -46.42
N LYS A 1091 -2.56 -28.35 -47.25
CA LYS A 1091 -1.59 -28.51 -48.35
C LYS A 1091 -1.61 -27.38 -49.40
N GLY A 1092 -0.42 -26.91 -49.78
CA GLY A 1092 -0.14 -25.97 -50.87
C GLY A 1092 0.83 -24.87 -50.38
N ASP A 1093 2.01 -24.62 -50.94
CA ASP A 1093 2.72 -25.25 -52.08
C ASP A 1093 4.20 -25.54 -51.75
N ALA A 1094 4.93 -26.19 -52.65
CA ALA A 1094 6.25 -26.74 -52.39
C ALA A 1094 7.41 -25.74 -52.51
N GLY A 1095 8.20 -25.60 -51.44
CA GLY A 1095 9.52 -24.97 -51.40
C GLY A 1095 10.43 -25.68 -50.37
N GLU A 1096 11.74 -25.55 -50.52
CA GLU A 1096 12.71 -26.22 -49.63
C GLU A 1096 12.73 -25.56 -48.23
N VAL A 1097 12.53 -26.36 -47.18
CA VAL A 1097 12.54 -25.86 -45.78
C VAL A 1097 13.92 -26.04 -45.17
N GLN A 1098 14.76 -25.00 -45.27
CA GLN A 1098 15.97 -24.86 -44.46
C GLN A 1098 15.61 -24.18 -43.13
N ALA A 1099 15.86 -24.85 -42.00
CA ALA A 1099 15.60 -24.29 -40.67
C ALA A 1099 16.85 -23.56 -40.15
N MET A 1100 16.93 -22.25 -40.39
CA MET A 1100 18.00 -21.39 -39.84
C MET A 1100 17.64 -20.88 -38.44
N VAL A 1101 18.55 -21.05 -37.48
CA VAL A 1101 18.49 -20.39 -36.16
C VAL A 1101 19.67 -19.44 -36.03
N ALA A 1102 19.39 -18.17 -35.74
CA ALA A 1102 20.38 -17.12 -35.59
C ALA A 1102 20.50 -16.70 -34.12
N VAL A 1103 21.72 -16.65 -33.59
CA VAL A 1103 21.99 -16.14 -32.23
C VAL A 1103 22.82 -14.87 -32.34
N SER A 1104 22.29 -13.75 -31.83
CA SER A 1104 22.97 -12.45 -31.80
C SER A 1104 23.50 -12.16 -30.40
N ILE A 1105 24.76 -11.73 -30.29
CA ILE A 1105 25.41 -11.40 -29.02
C ILE A 1105 25.83 -9.93 -29.04
N TYR A 1106 25.45 -9.19 -27.99
CA TYR A 1106 25.76 -7.78 -27.80
C TYR A 1106 26.89 -7.58 -26.78
N PHE A 1107 27.82 -6.68 -27.09
CA PHE A 1107 28.88 -6.24 -26.18
C PHE A 1107 28.63 -4.77 -25.81
N ASN A 1108 28.79 -4.42 -24.54
CA ASN A 1108 28.55 -3.06 -24.05
C ASN A 1108 29.77 -2.54 -23.27
N GLY A 1109 30.30 -1.40 -23.70
CA GLY A 1109 31.48 -0.78 -23.09
C GLY A 1109 31.95 0.46 -23.87
N LYS A 1110 32.32 1.51 -23.14
CA LYS A 1110 33.03 2.69 -23.66
C LYS A 1110 34.51 2.59 -23.30
N THR A 1111 35.39 2.93 -24.24
CA THR A 1111 36.77 3.37 -23.97
C THR A 1111 36.84 4.90 -23.98
N SER A 1112 37.92 5.48 -23.44
CA SER A 1112 38.10 6.93 -23.35
C SER A 1112 38.25 7.63 -24.69
N ASP A 1113 38.77 6.91 -25.69
CA ASP A 1113 39.08 7.45 -27.01
C ASP A 1113 37.95 7.07 -27.97
N GLY A 1114 37.39 8.07 -28.66
CA GLY A 1114 36.02 8.08 -29.18
C GLY A 1114 35.68 7.24 -30.43
N ASP A 1115 36.45 6.20 -30.76
CA ASP A 1115 36.26 5.39 -31.98
C ASP A 1115 35.60 4.03 -31.70
N TYR A 1116 34.42 3.79 -32.28
CA TYR A 1116 33.71 2.50 -32.20
C TYR A 1116 34.27 1.47 -33.20
N ASN A 1117 35.43 0.88 -32.92
CA ASN A 1117 35.96 -0.26 -33.67
C ASN A 1117 36.07 -1.52 -32.79
N VAL A 1118 35.22 -2.53 -33.07
CA VAL A 1118 35.35 -3.86 -32.47
C VAL A 1118 36.49 -4.61 -33.14
N ILE A 1119 37.66 -4.63 -32.48
CA ILE A 1119 38.84 -5.39 -32.92
C ILE A 1119 39.13 -6.45 -31.85
N PHE A 1120 38.99 -7.73 -32.22
CA PHE A 1120 39.38 -8.83 -31.34
C PHE A 1120 40.91 -8.84 -31.17
N PRO A 1121 41.46 -8.79 -29.93
CA PRO A 1121 42.88 -8.48 -29.72
C PRO A 1121 43.84 -9.63 -30.06
N ASN A 1122 43.34 -10.84 -30.35
CA ASN A 1122 44.08 -11.95 -30.97
C ASN A 1122 43.16 -13.17 -31.21
N GLN A 1123 43.63 -14.09 -32.06
CA GLN A 1123 43.02 -15.40 -32.34
C GLN A 1123 42.69 -16.21 -31.06
N ARG A 1124 43.51 -16.11 -30.01
CA ARG A 1124 43.34 -16.86 -28.76
C ARG A 1124 42.06 -16.48 -28.01
N SER A 1125 41.60 -15.23 -28.14
CA SER A 1125 40.33 -14.77 -27.58
C SER A 1125 39.11 -15.31 -28.34
N HIS A 1126 39.24 -15.47 -29.66
CA HIS A 1126 38.24 -16.14 -30.50
C HIS A 1126 38.13 -17.62 -30.13
N ASP A 1127 39.28 -18.32 -30.07
CA ASP A 1127 39.31 -19.77 -29.84
C ASP A 1127 38.74 -20.14 -28.46
N ALA A 1128 39.03 -19.34 -27.42
CA ALA A 1128 38.48 -19.53 -26.07
C ALA A 1128 36.96 -19.32 -26.00
N ILE A 1129 36.38 -18.43 -26.82
CA ILE A 1129 34.91 -18.28 -26.94
C ILE A 1129 34.32 -19.49 -27.67
N MET A 1130 34.98 -19.98 -28.73
CA MET A 1130 34.54 -21.15 -29.48
C MET A 1130 34.62 -22.46 -28.68
N GLU A 1131 35.64 -22.64 -27.83
CA GLU A 1131 35.66 -23.75 -26.86
C GLU A 1131 34.47 -23.65 -25.91
N ARG A 1132 34.24 -22.47 -25.32
CA ARG A 1132 33.13 -22.29 -24.37
C ARG A 1132 31.76 -22.52 -25.00
N PHE A 1133 31.58 -22.12 -26.25
CA PHE A 1133 30.34 -22.35 -26.99
C PHE A 1133 30.12 -23.85 -27.28
N LYS A 1134 31.17 -24.58 -27.63
CA LYS A 1134 31.09 -26.04 -27.84
C LYS A 1134 30.82 -26.81 -26.54
N TRP A 1135 31.50 -26.49 -25.45
CA TRP A 1135 31.36 -27.24 -24.20
C TRP A 1135 30.14 -26.85 -23.36
N ASP A 1136 29.86 -25.55 -23.18
CA ASP A 1136 28.83 -25.07 -22.25
C ASP A 1136 27.44 -24.87 -22.94
N TRP A 1137 27.35 -24.73 -24.27
CA TRP A 1137 26.11 -24.29 -24.96
C TRP A 1137 25.55 -25.31 -25.97
N LEU A 1138 26.40 -25.86 -26.85
CA LEU A 1138 25.95 -26.78 -27.90
C LEU A 1138 25.20 -28.04 -27.38
N PRO A 1139 25.61 -28.69 -26.26
CA PRO A 1139 24.88 -29.82 -25.69
C PRO A 1139 23.49 -29.44 -25.16
N HIS A 1140 23.35 -28.22 -24.62
CA HIS A 1140 22.06 -27.71 -24.16
C HIS A 1140 21.12 -27.40 -25.34
N PHE A 1141 21.64 -26.85 -26.43
CA PHE A 1141 20.85 -26.61 -27.65
C PHE A 1141 20.42 -27.92 -28.34
N ALA A 1142 21.34 -28.87 -28.53
CA ALA A 1142 21.04 -30.19 -29.08
C ALA A 1142 19.98 -30.93 -28.24
N LYS A 1143 20.07 -30.83 -26.90
CA LYS A 1143 19.06 -31.35 -25.98
C LYS A 1143 17.71 -30.64 -26.11
N SER A 1144 17.66 -29.32 -26.29
CA SER A 1144 16.38 -28.59 -26.43
C SER A 1144 15.62 -28.92 -27.72
N ILE A 1145 16.32 -29.32 -28.78
CA ILE A 1145 15.71 -29.75 -30.06
C ILE A 1145 15.57 -31.29 -30.19
N GLY A 1146 15.93 -32.05 -29.15
CA GLY A 1146 15.82 -33.52 -29.15
C GLY A 1146 16.70 -34.22 -30.18
N ARG A 1147 17.97 -33.79 -30.32
CA ARG A 1147 18.95 -34.38 -31.24
C ARG A 1147 20.31 -34.66 -30.58
N PRO A 1148 21.09 -35.62 -31.10
CA PRO A 1148 22.51 -35.73 -30.80
C PRO A 1148 23.29 -34.48 -31.26
N GLU A 1149 24.30 -34.09 -30.50
CA GLU A 1149 25.25 -33.01 -30.86
C GLU A 1149 25.98 -33.27 -32.20
N GLN A 1150 26.16 -34.55 -32.54
CA GLN A 1150 26.87 -35.03 -33.72
C GLN A 1150 26.20 -34.65 -35.06
N ASP A 1151 24.90 -34.31 -35.03
CA ASP A 1151 24.09 -34.11 -36.23
C ASP A 1151 24.06 -32.64 -36.70
N LEU A 1152 24.86 -31.74 -36.10
CA LEU A 1152 24.80 -30.28 -36.32
C LEU A 1152 26.09 -29.72 -36.95
N ASP A 1153 26.01 -29.16 -38.17
CA ASP A 1153 27.14 -28.41 -38.75
C ASP A 1153 27.18 -26.95 -38.22
N THR A 1154 28.36 -26.49 -37.81
CA THR A 1154 28.55 -25.22 -37.11
C THR A 1154 29.42 -24.26 -37.93
N ARG A 1155 28.84 -23.14 -38.39
CA ARG A 1155 29.55 -22.14 -39.19
C ARG A 1155 29.30 -20.72 -38.67
N VAL A 1156 30.37 -20.07 -38.21
CA VAL A 1156 30.36 -18.67 -37.77
C VAL A 1156 30.76 -17.79 -38.95
N THR A 1157 30.10 -16.65 -39.14
CA THR A 1157 30.37 -15.74 -40.26
C THR A 1157 30.24 -14.29 -39.79
N TYR A 1158 31.26 -13.49 -40.06
CA TYR A 1158 31.35 -12.10 -39.61
C TYR A 1158 30.79 -11.15 -40.67
N LEU A 1159 29.66 -10.51 -40.37
CA LEU A 1159 29.20 -9.33 -41.10
C LEU A 1159 29.84 -8.09 -40.47
N ARG A 1160 30.23 -7.11 -41.29
CA ARG A 1160 31.02 -5.94 -40.86
C ARG A 1160 30.26 -4.62 -41.02
N GLU A 1161 29.01 -4.60 -40.57
CA GLU A 1161 28.24 -3.38 -40.34
C GLU A 1161 27.67 -3.41 -38.91
N GLU A 1162 27.80 -2.27 -38.24
CA GLU A 1162 27.31 -1.89 -36.90
C GLU A 1162 27.12 -2.97 -35.81
N LYS A 1163 28.14 -3.05 -34.93
CA LYS A 1163 28.04 -3.38 -33.48
C LYS A 1163 27.45 -4.74 -33.04
N THR A 1164 27.21 -5.69 -33.95
CA THR A 1164 26.73 -7.03 -33.59
C THR A 1164 27.66 -8.15 -34.10
N CYS A 1165 27.59 -9.31 -33.46
CA CYS A 1165 28.23 -10.54 -33.92
C CYS A 1165 27.21 -11.69 -33.87
N GLN A 1166 27.15 -12.49 -34.93
CA GLN A 1166 26.11 -13.51 -35.13
C GLN A 1166 26.72 -14.89 -35.44
N ALA A 1167 26.08 -15.94 -34.93
CA ALA A 1167 26.41 -17.33 -35.24
C ALA A 1167 25.19 -18.04 -35.85
N TRP A 1168 25.46 -18.95 -36.79
CA TRP A 1168 24.46 -19.63 -37.61
C TRP A 1168 24.63 -21.16 -37.51
N PHE A 1169 23.51 -21.87 -37.46
CA PHE A 1169 23.44 -23.33 -37.33
C PHE A 1169 22.62 -23.91 -38.48
N TRP A 1170 23.06 -25.06 -39.01
CA TRP A 1170 22.50 -25.67 -40.22
C TRP A 1170 22.19 -27.15 -39.99
N TYR A 1171 21.10 -27.62 -40.60
CA TYR A 1171 20.68 -29.02 -40.60
C TYR A 1171 19.92 -29.35 -41.89
N GLU A 1172 20.14 -30.55 -42.43
CA GLU A 1172 19.41 -31.11 -43.59
C GLU A 1172 18.69 -32.40 -43.15
N ASP A 1173 17.41 -32.57 -43.48
CA ASP A 1173 16.69 -33.84 -43.26
C ASP A 1173 16.75 -34.74 -44.52
N PRO A 1174 17.44 -35.90 -44.49
CA PRO A 1174 17.60 -36.75 -45.67
C PRO A 1174 16.33 -37.47 -46.14
N LYS A 1175 15.21 -37.42 -45.39
CA LYS A 1175 14.03 -38.27 -45.64
C LYS A 1175 12.97 -37.66 -46.55
N CYS A 1176 13.04 -36.37 -46.88
CA CYS A 1176 11.99 -35.69 -47.65
C CYS A 1176 12.21 -35.76 -49.17
N LYS A 1177 11.70 -36.82 -49.83
CA LYS A 1177 11.64 -36.92 -51.30
C LYS A 1177 10.33 -37.53 -51.80
N MET A 1178 9.55 -36.77 -52.57
CA MET A 1178 8.46 -37.28 -53.42
C MET A 1178 8.44 -36.53 -54.77
N SER A 1179 7.90 -37.17 -55.82
CA SER A 1179 8.07 -36.77 -57.22
C SER A 1179 6.94 -35.90 -57.76
N ALA A 1180 7.27 -34.97 -58.67
CA ALA A 1180 6.35 -34.03 -59.30
C ALA A 1180 5.75 -34.52 -60.64
N ASN A 1181 4.60 -33.94 -61.02
CA ASN A 1181 4.16 -33.71 -62.40
C ASN A 1181 3.06 -32.61 -62.43
N PRO A 1182 3.08 -31.65 -63.37
CA PRO A 1182 2.19 -30.47 -63.40
C PRO A 1182 0.92 -30.68 -64.28
N PRO A 1183 -0.16 -29.87 -64.17
CA PRO A 1183 -0.24 -28.65 -65.01
C PRO A 1183 -1.12 -27.46 -64.52
N SER A 1184 -0.55 -26.25 -64.56
CA SER A 1184 -1.12 -24.98 -65.10
C SER A 1184 -2.48 -24.42 -64.52
N PRO A 1185 -2.99 -23.23 -64.94
CA PRO A 1185 -2.97 -22.08 -64.02
C PRO A 1185 -4.30 -21.30 -63.83
N GLY A 1186 -4.44 -20.54 -62.73
CA GLY A 1186 -5.51 -19.53 -62.64
C GLY A 1186 -5.67 -18.82 -61.28
N VAL A 1187 -5.10 -17.61 -61.19
CA VAL A 1187 -5.30 -16.57 -60.15
C VAL A 1187 -4.83 -16.94 -58.75
#